data_AF-A0A0H5CWU3-F1
#
_entry.id   AF-A0A0H5CWU3-F1
#
_cell.length_a   1.000
_cell.length_b   1.000
_cell.length_c   1.000
_cell.angle_alpha   90.00
_cell.angle_beta   90.00
_cell.angle_gamma   90.00
#
_symmetry.space_group_name_H-M   'P 1'
#
loop_
_entity.id
_entity.type
_entity.pdbx_description
1 polymer ?
#
loop_
_entity_poly.entity_id
_entity_poly.type
_entity_poly.pdbx_seq_one_letter_code
_entity_poly.pdbx_strand_id
1 'polypeptide(L)'
;MTESMRVLSYNTQLRSALMEMGFPPSIPPVYTAPTRAKIIARNIVDSPTEIDVVCLNEVFDEPSRRILSDELRAEFPFQVKKADTFHTTVVAPGLSSSVMEKVWALTFGPLEDLASLAMLKLEDSGLFLASRFPFATVPTPPAVVALLGPGAFPNGVPVVRFFMYSDSSGSDKFAAKGILYVRLKPPGAGIRHVFLSHTQADTDAVEENAEDRGKQIRVAAKFIEHCVGESPLANEEVFFVGDLNIVGRGAKDGVASEWTSLFDKPGGPMSDHLVDRWGRDQCPGGDTGRTDPGFTADVVYPPVRQRLDYLITSANSQLAVQHLRVDKKLADPQGMLRYLSDHQPLLADIHRSTPHCTPATALVTPADVDFQDSASLLQGTVRWYRFDTPGTYDIALRHRGLDTAFEVYLGDDFSNPQVSYRNITTDHGTRFVLVAPFFIKVFLKDRHGESFFDLHTHRHDGRSLHDAIVLIPGKAHREHFPAQPFNIDTSNADWDDSESKWFLVETPRVPVPEPITLSVTVRDQAEGPDRTPVNFSIGKWDGANPPVSLMEQVGPDKDPLTLKWKAGDNEHFVVLVQRLSPPNSVVSFEIEANTTLSLLLATEAVDMSLTCQEETSGWGADDIAMEIRADGVLIADIPNSVIGDFEDDAVGHVGDKVPTKITPYLRGVEVTVIEEDDIDSNDIGRGTVPLVANAAGAPGFTVLKTGLDGTLEGSLSIDVDDGRYAFYCKIAPWHPGA
;
A
#
# COMPACT_ATOMS: atom_id res chain seq x y z
N MET A 1 13.60 -17.64 -21.22
CA MET A 1 14.74 -17.66 -20.25
C MET A 1 14.77 -16.29 -19.59
N THR A 2 14.80 -16.24 -18.26
CA THR A 2 13.91 -15.34 -17.53
C THR A 2 14.65 -14.12 -16.99
N GLU A 3 14.37 -12.94 -17.53
CA GLU A 3 14.87 -11.67 -16.99
C GLU A 3 13.95 -11.10 -15.90
N SER A 4 12.88 -11.84 -15.57
CA SER A 4 11.98 -11.59 -14.45
C SER A 4 12.65 -11.91 -13.12
N MET A 5 12.42 -11.07 -12.13
CA MET A 5 12.82 -11.27 -10.76
C MET A 5 11.77 -10.65 -9.83
N ARG A 6 11.51 -11.28 -8.69
CA ARG A 6 10.73 -10.71 -7.59
C ARG A 6 11.55 -10.63 -6.33
N VAL A 7 11.60 -9.44 -5.74
CA VAL A 7 12.37 -9.15 -4.53
C VAL A 7 11.41 -8.73 -3.42
N LEU A 8 11.45 -9.46 -2.31
CA LEU A 8 10.76 -9.11 -1.07
C LEU A 8 11.76 -8.43 -0.12
N SER A 9 11.41 -7.25 0.39
CA SER A 9 12.08 -6.60 1.51
C SER A 9 11.13 -6.54 2.70
N TYR A 10 11.59 -6.93 3.89
CA TYR A 10 10.75 -6.88 5.09
C TYR A 10 11.59 -6.76 6.36
N ASN A 11 11.48 -5.64 7.08
CA ASN A 11 11.93 -5.59 8.46
C ASN A 11 10.99 -6.47 9.32
N THR A 12 11.57 -7.45 10.03
CA THR A 12 10.81 -8.50 10.74
C THR A 12 10.82 -8.32 12.25
N GLN A 13 11.62 -7.38 12.75
CA GLN A 13 11.74 -7.06 14.16
C GLN A 13 11.90 -8.29 15.07
N LEU A 14 12.70 -9.27 14.66
CA LEU A 14 12.96 -10.49 15.44
C LEU A 14 14.09 -10.21 16.43
N ARG A 15 13.77 -9.35 17.41
CA ARG A 15 14.68 -8.89 18.47
C ARG A 15 15.14 -10.05 19.35
N SER A 16 16.40 -9.97 19.80
CA SER A 16 16.95 -10.93 20.76
C SER A 16 16.34 -10.70 22.15
N ALA A 17 16.40 -11.70 23.03
CA ALA A 17 15.95 -11.53 24.41
C ALA A 17 16.67 -10.38 25.15
N LEU A 18 17.93 -10.07 24.78
CA LEU A 18 18.67 -8.95 25.36
C LEU A 18 18.07 -7.61 24.93
N MET A 19 17.67 -7.50 23.67
CA MET A 19 16.98 -6.32 23.17
C MET A 19 15.60 -6.18 23.81
N GLU A 20 14.82 -7.26 23.91
CA GLU A 20 13.50 -7.24 24.55
C GLU A 20 13.55 -6.86 26.04
N MET A 21 14.65 -7.18 26.76
CA MET A 21 14.82 -6.76 28.17
C MET A 21 15.24 -5.30 28.35
N GLY A 22 15.76 -4.67 27.30
CA GLY A 22 16.31 -3.31 27.34
C GLY A 22 15.40 -2.24 26.73
N PHE A 23 14.32 -2.64 26.06
CA PHE A 23 13.47 -1.76 25.26
C PHE A 23 11.99 -2.10 25.46
N PRO A 24 11.10 -1.09 25.50
CA PRO A 24 9.66 -1.34 25.47
C PRO A 24 9.29 -2.12 24.19
N PRO A 25 8.36 -3.08 24.27
CA PRO A 25 7.92 -3.84 23.12
C PRO A 25 7.13 -2.95 22.16
N SER A 26 7.60 -2.77 20.92
CA SER A 26 6.83 -2.06 19.88
C SER A 26 5.86 -2.96 19.10
N ILE A 27 5.81 -4.26 19.41
CA ILE A 27 4.75 -5.17 18.96
C ILE A 27 4.07 -5.73 20.21
N PRO A 28 2.73 -5.76 20.26
CA PRO A 28 2.01 -6.49 21.29
C PRO A 28 2.54 -7.93 21.45
N PRO A 29 2.75 -8.43 22.68
CA PRO A 29 3.43 -9.70 22.95
C PRO A 29 2.56 -10.95 22.67
N VAL A 30 1.78 -10.93 21.58
CA VAL A 30 0.88 -12.03 21.17
C VAL A 30 1.68 -13.23 20.65
N TYR A 31 2.82 -12.98 20.03
CA TYR A 31 3.72 -14.01 19.51
C TYR A 31 5.15 -13.78 19.96
N THR A 32 5.80 -14.85 20.41
CA THR A 32 7.26 -14.86 20.55
C THR A 32 7.95 -14.65 19.19
N ALA A 33 9.15 -14.07 19.17
CA ALA A 33 9.93 -13.93 17.94
C ALA A 33 10.09 -15.27 17.17
N PRO A 34 10.39 -16.42 17.81
CA PRO A 34 10.43 -17.71 17.11
C PRO A 34 9.11 -18.12 16.45
N THR A 35 7.97 -17.80 17.07
CA THR A 35 6.64 -18.04 16.48
C THR A 35 6.44 -17.16 15.25
N ARG A 36 6.72 -15.85 15.34
CA ARG A 36 6.63 -14.92 14.21
C ARG A 36 7.53 -15.35 13.07
N ALA A 37 8.78 -15.70 13.34
CA ALA A 37 9.74 -16.20 12.37
C ALA A 37 9.22 -17.41 11.58
N LYS A 38 8.54 -18.34 12.26
CA LYS A 38 7.92 -19.49 11.61
C LYS A 38 6.76 -19.09 10.69
N ILE A 39 5.87 -18.22 11.17
CA ILE A 39 4.73 -17.76 10.37
C ILE A 39 5.22 -16.95 9.15
N ILE A 40 6.18 -16.04 9.35
CA ILE A 40 6.82 -15.26 8.28
C ILE A 40 7.41 -16.20 7.21
N ALA A 41 8.22 -17.18 7.60
CA ALA A 41 8.81 -18.12 6.65
C ALA A 41 7.74 -18.90 5.86
N ARG A 42 6.66 -19.31 6.53
CA ARG A 42 5.56 -20.05 5.89
C ARG A 42 4.77 -19.17 4.94
N ASN A 43 4.42 -17.95 5.33
CA ASN A 43 3.78 -16.99 4.44
C ASN A 43 4.61 -16.74 3.17
N ILE A 44 5.94 -16.66 3.29
CA ILE A 44 6.84 -16.49 2.13
C ILE A 44 6.83 -17.73 1.23
N VAL A 45 6.95 -18.94 1.80
CA VAL A 45 6.99 -20.20 1.04
C VAL A 45 5.66 -20.52 0.38
N ASP A 46 4.56 -20.30 1.10
CA ASP A 46 3.20 -20.61 0.67
C ASP A 46 2.55 -19.46 -0.11
N SER A 47 3.29 -18.37 -0.36
CA SER A 47 2.78 -17.20 -1.07
C SER A 47 2.28 -17.61 -2.47
N PRO A 48 1.06 -17.20 -2.87
CA PRO A 48 0.59 -17.41 -4.23
C PRO A 48 1.38 -16.58 -5.25
N THR A 49 2.13 -15.58 -4.77
CA THR A 49 3.09 -14.84 -5.58
C THR A 49 4.47 -15.45 -5.40
N GLU A 50 4.99 -16.10 -6.43
CA GLU A 50 6.35 -16.63 -6.42
C GLU A 50 7.39 -15.52 -6.09
N ILE A 51 8.30 -15.75 -5.15
CA ILE A 51 9.36 -14.80 -4.74
C ILE A 51 10.73 -15.40 -5.08
N ASP A 52 11.65 -14.61 -5.63
CA ASP A 52 13.00 -15.09 -6.00
C ASP A 52 14.07 -14.77 -4.97
N VAL A 53 13.99 -13.57 -4.39
CA VAL A 53 14.95 -13.06 -3.41
C VAL A 53 14.20 -12.47 -2.24
N VAL A 54 14.59 -12.87 -1.04
CA VAL A 54 14.04 -12.43 0.24
C VAL A 54 15.16 -11.69 0.99
N CYS A 55 14.88 -10.46 1.38
CA CYS A 55 15.78 -9.59 2.13
C CYS A 55 15.08 -9.18 3.43
N LEU A 56 15.62 -9.57 4.58
CA LEU A 56 15.02 -9.30 5.88
C LEU A 56 15.95 -8.46 6.75
N ASN A 57 15.38 -7.48 7.42
CA ASN A 57 16.02 -6.69 8.46
C ASN A 57 15.59 -7.18 9.86
N GLU A 58 16.39 -6.86 10.87
CA GLU A 58 16.19 -7.17 12.29
C GLU A 58 16.01 -8.65 12.64
N VAL A 59 16.73 -9.55 11.98
CA VAL A 59 16.80 -10.97 12.33
C VAL A 59 17.87 -11.21 13.39
N PHE A 60 17.68 -10.68 14.61
CA PHE A 60 18.68 -10.76 15.69
C PHE A 60 18.59 -12.06 16.50
N ASP A 61 17.37 -12.52 16.82
CA ASP A 61 17.14 -13.72 17.63
C ASP A 61 17.67 -15.00 16.95
N GLU A 62 18.63 -15.66 17.58
CA GLU A 62 19.31 -16.84 17.01
C GLU A 62 18.38 -18.05 16.79
N PRO A 63 17.44 -18.40 17.70
CA PRO A 63 16.38 -19.37 17.41
C PRO A 63 15.53 -18.99 16.19
N SER A 64 15.03 -17.76 16.12
CA SER A 64 14.22 -17.25 15.02
C SER A 64 14.96 -17.33 13.68
N ARG A 65 16.22 -16.91 13.67
CA ARG A 65 17.10 -17.01 12.49
C ARG A 65 17.31 -18.44 12.02
N ARG A 66 17.41 -19.40 12.95
CA ARG A 66 17.50 -20.82 12.62
C ARG A 66 16.22 -21.31 11.97
N ILE A 67 15.07 -20.96 12.55
CA ILE A 67 13.75 -21.29 12.00
C ILE A 67 13.61 -20.72 10.58
N LEU A 68 13.88 -19.43 10.37
CA LEU A 68 13.84 -18.81 9.05
C LEU A 68 14.73 -19.56 8.05
N SER A 69 15.99 -19.81 8.41
CA SER A 69 16.95 -20.49 7.53
C SER A 69 16.48 -21.90 7.16
N ASP A 70 16.01 -22.68 8.13
CA ASP A 70 15.59 -24.07 7.93
C ASP A 70 14.30 -24.15 7.10
N GLU A 71 13.30 -23.31 7.41
CA GLU A 71 12.01 -23.28 6.73
C GLU A 71 12.12 -22.78 5.28
N LEU A 72 12.95 -21.76 5.03
CA LEU A 72 13.17 -21.22 3.70
C LEU A 72 14.09 -22.09 2.83
N ARG A 73 14.86 -23.02 3.41
CA ARG A 73 15.98 -23.71 2.73
C ARG A 73 15.58 -24.48 1.49
N ALA A 74 14.41 -25.10 1.50
CA ALA A 74 13.94 -25.95 0.40
C ALA A 74 13.72 -25.12 -0.88
N GLU A 75 13.12 -23.94 -0.74
CA GLU A 75 12.82 -23.03 -1.84
C GLU A 75 13.98 -22.06 -2.13
N PHE A 76 14.70 -21.62 -1.10
CA PHE A 76 15.79 -20.65 -1.16
C PHE A 76 17.10 -21.26 -0.63
N PRO A 77 17.79 -22.09 -1.45
CA PRO A 77 18.95 -22.84 -1.00
C PRO A 77 20.22 -21.98 -0.82
N PHE A 78 20.23 -20.74 -1.32
CA PHE A 78 21.36 -19.82 -1.21
C PHE A 78 21.02 -18.71 -0.22
N GLN A 79 21.69 -18.70 0.94
CA GLN A 79 21.38 -17.77 2.02
C GLN A 79 22.64 -17.14 2.61
N VAL A 80 22.51 -15.89 3.02
CA VAL A 80 23.35 -15.27 4.04
C VAL A 80 22.53 -15.19 5.30
N LYS A 81 22.78 -16.13 6.22
CA LYS A 81 21.97 -16.32 7.43
C LYS A 81 22.28 -15.28 8.51
N LYS A 82 23.53 -14.85 8.60
CA LYS A 82 24.04 -13.89 9.59
C LYS A 82 25.16 -13.11 8.95
N ALA A 83 25.11 -11.79 9.06
CA ALA A 83 26.20 -10.90 8.70
C ALA A 83 26.70 -10.16 9.95
N ASP A 84 28.00 -10.26 10.19
CA ASP A 84 28.71 -9.60 11.28
C ASP A 84 30.09 -9.17 10.75
N THR A 85 30.71 -8.19 11.42
CA THR A 85 32.02 -7.63 11.03
C THR A 85 33.09 -8.71 10.97
N PHE A 86 33.07 -9.69 11.88
CA PHE A 86 34.10 -10.71 11.94
C PHE A 86 33.75 -11.98 11.16
N HIS A 87 32.46 -12.28 10.99
CA HIS A 87 32.00 -13.53 10.37
C HIS A 87 30.72 -13.34 9.57
N THR A 88 30.61 -14.07 8.47
CA THR A 88 29.37 -14.16 7.68
C THR A 88 28.97 -15.63 7.54
N THR A 89 27.75 -15.97 7.95
CA THR A 89 27.24 -17.34 7.82
C THR A 89 26.59 -17.53 6.46
N VAL A 90 27.20 -18.37 5.63
CA VAL A 90 26.75 -18.66 4.26
C VAL A 90 26.18 -20.07 4.19
N VAL A 91 25.01 -20.19 3.57
CA VAL A 91 24.34 -21.45 3.26
C VAL A 91 24.18 -21.57 1.74
N ALA A 92 24.65 -22.68 1.18
CA ALA A 92 24.49 -23.05 -0.23
C ALA A 92 24.58 -24.58 -0.34
N PRO A 93 24.18 -25.21 -1.46
CA PRO A 93 24.43 -26.63 -1.68
C PRO A 93 25.92 -26.98 -1.50
N GLY A 94 26.21 -27.82 -0.49
CA GLY A 94 27.59 -28.21 -0.13
C GLY A 94 28.36 -27.21 0.74
N LEU A 95 27.76 -26.11 1.19
CA LEU A 95 28.37 -25.12 2.09
C LEU A 95 27.36 -24.67 3.15
N SER A 96 27.70 -24.81 4.43
CA SER A 96 26.86 -24.32 5.53
C SER A 96 27.77 -23.98 6.70
N SER A 97 28.36 -22.79 6.69
CA SER A 97 29.40 -22.43 7.66
C SER A 97 29.54 -20.92 7.86
N SER A 98 30.03 -20.54 9.03
CA SER A 98 30.53 -19.20 9.31
C SER A 98 31.89 -19.00 8.65
N VAL A 99 31.97 -18.02 7.76
CA VAL A 99 33.18 -17.65 7.03
C VAL A 99 33.77 -16.39 7.68
N MET A 100 35.05 -16.45 8.06
CA MET A 100 35.74 -15.32 8.68
C MET A 100 35.96 -14.17 7.69
N GLU A 101 35.89 -12.93 8.18
CA GLU A 101 36.14 -11.70 7.41
C GLU A 101 37.45 -11.77 6.63
N LYS A 102 38.48 -12.39 7.22
CA LYS A 102 39.80 -12.53 6.59
C LYS A 102 39.73 -13.23 5.23
N VAL A 103 38.80 -14.16 5.03
CA VAL A 103 38.58 -14.81 3.73
C VAL A 103 38.10 -13.79 2.70
N TRP A 104 37.18 -12.92 3.09
CA TRP A 104 36.68 -11.84 2.23
C TRP A 104 37.77 -10.82 1.94
N ALA A 105 38.56 -10.41 2.93
CA ALA A 105 39.69 -9.51 2.73
C ALA A 105 40.75 -10.07 1.77
N LEU A 106 41.06 -11.36 1.87
CA LEU A 106 42.00 -12.04 0.98
C LEU A 106 41.46 -12.24 -0.44
N THR A 107 40.13 -12.23 -0.60
CA THR A 107 39.47 -12.50 -1.89
C THR A 107 39.11 -11.22 -2.65
N PHE A 108 38.59 -10.22 -1.95
CA PHE A 108 38.04 -8.98 -2.53
C PHE A 108 38.80 -7.72 -2.12
N GLY A 109 39.87 -7.87 -1.32
CA GLY A 109 40.62 -6.76 -0.75
C GLY A 109 40.08 -6.33 0.63
N PRO A 110 40.90 -5.62 1.42
CA PRO A 110 40.51 -5.17 2.75
C PRO A 110 39.43 -4.10 2.70
N LEU A 111 38.63 -4.02 3.77
CA LEU A 111 37.77 -2.89 4.09
C LEU A 111 38.44 -2.02 5.16
N GLU A 112 37.79 -0.92 5.52
CA GLU A 112 38.20 -0.10 6.66
C GLU A 112 38.25 -0.94 7.95
N ASP A 113 39.29 -0.75 8.75
CA ASP A 113 39.46 -1.49 10.01
C ASP A 113 38.55 -0.93 11.10
N LEU A 114 37.40 -1.58 11.28
CA LEU A 114 36.42 -1.26 12.31
C LEU A 114 36.42 -2.28 13.46
N ALA A 115 37.49 -3.07 13.61
CA ALA A 115 37.53 -4.17 14.58
C ALA A 115 37.31 -3.70 16.03
N SER A 116 37.93 -2.58 16.42
CA SER A 116 37.76 -2.03 17.78
C SER A 116 36.32 -1.58 18.05
N LEU A 117 35.63 -1.03 17.04
CA LEU A 117 34.23 -0.64 17.16
C LEU A 117 33.32 -1.87 17.19
N ALA A 118 33.60 -2.88 16.37
CA ALA A 118 32.84 -4.13 16.31
C ALA A 118 32.91 -4.91 17.64
N MET A 119 34.04 -4.85 18.36
CA MET A 119 34.15 -5.44 19.71
C MET A 119 33.24 -4.79 20.76
N LEU A 120 32.69 -3.62 20.48
CA LEU A 120 31.73 -2.93 21.36
C LEU A 120 30.27 -3.27 21.04
N LYS A 121 30.02 -4.00 19.94
CA LYS A 121 28.67 -4.39 19.53
C LYS A 121 28.20 -5.60 20.35
N LEU A 122 26.96 -5.53 20.81
CA LEU A 122 26.30 -6.61 21.54
C LEU A 122 25.54 -7.54 20.59
N GLU A 123 25.08 -6.98 19.47
CA GLU A 123 24.31 -7.67 18.44
C GLU A 123 25.01 -7.59 17.08
N ASP A 124 24.76 -8.59 16.24
CA ASP A 124 25.19 -8.56 14.84
C ASP A 124 24.36 -7.57 14.00
N SER A 125 24.41 -7.66 12.67
CA SER A 125 23.69 -6.71 11.81
C SER A 125 22.18 -6.95 11.71
N GLY A 126 21.70 -8.14 12.10
CA GLY A 126 20.31 -8.56 11.88
C GLY A 126 19.93 -8.72 10.41
N LEU A 127 20.87 -8.64 9.47
CA LEU A 127 20.59 -8.78 8.04
C LEU A 127 20.55 -10.26 7.62
N PHE A 128 19.47 -10.64 6.95
CA PHE A 128 19.27 -11.98 6.41
C PHE A 128 18.87 -11.90 4.94
N LEU A 129 19.53 -12.68 4.08
CA LEU A 129 19.18 -12.79 2.66
C LEU A 129 19.00 -14.25 2.28
N ALA A 130 17.92 -14.56 1.56
CA ALA A 130 17.68 -15.87 0.96
C ALA A 130 17.32 -15.72 -0.53
N SER A 131 17.81 -16.62 -1.37
CA SER A 131 17.71 -16.52 -2.82
C SER A 131 17.50 -17.89 -3.47
N ARG A 132 16.64 -17.93 -4.48
CA ARG A 132 16.52 -19.04 -5.44
C ARG A 132 17.73 -19.12 -6.37
N PHE A 133 18.33 -17.97 -6.67
CA PHE A 133 19.47 -17.86 -7.56
C PHE A 133 20.80 -18.13 -6.84
N PRO A 134 21.76 -18.81 -7.50
CA PRO A 134 23.06 -19.08 -6.92
C PRO A 134 23.88 -17.81 -6.74
N PHE A 135 24.72 -17.81 -5.71
CA PHE A 135 25.77 -16.82 -5.56
C PHE A 135 26.80 -17.01 -6.67
N ALA A 136 27.21 -15.90 -7.30
CA ALA A 136 28.39 -15.92 -8.15
C ALA A 136 29.60 -16.31 -7.31
N THR A 137 30.55 -17.04 -7.92
CA THR A 137 31.80 -17.44 -7.25
C THR A 137 33.00 -16.89 -8.00
N VAL A 138 34.08 -16.65 -7.26
CA VAL A 138 35.41 -16.37 -7.80
C VAL A 138 36.37 -17.52 -7.46
N PRO A 139 37.43 -17.73 -8.26
CA PRO A 139 38.43 -18.75 -7.93
C PRO A 139 39.01 -18.58 -6.53
N THR A 140 39.14 -19.67 -5.77
CA THR A 140 39.66 -19.63 -4.40
C THR A 140 41.12 -19.16 -4.40
N PRO A 141 41.44 -18.01 -3.78
CA PRO A 141 42.79 -17.48 -3.79
C PRO A 141 43.78 -18.43 -3.07
N PRO A 142 45.06 -18.50 -3.51
CA PRO A 142 46.08 -19.31 -2.83
C PRO A 142 46.22 -18.99 -1.33
N ALA A 143 46.03 -17.74 -0.95
CA ALA A 143 46.06 -17.32 0.46
C ALA A 143 44.88 -17.89 1.28
N VAL A 144 43.70 -18.03 0.68
CA VAL A 144 42.54 -18.67 1.33
C VAL A 144 42.77 -20.18 1.45
N VAL A 145 43.35 -20.81 0.42
CA VAL A 145 43.76 -22.22 0.47
C VAL A 145 44.81 -22.45 1.56
N ALA A 146 45.78 -21.54 1.72
CA ALA A 146 46.76 -21.62 2.79
C ALA A 146 46.12 -21.49 4.18
N LEU A 147 45.06 -20.70 4.30
CA LEU A 147 44.35 -20.44 5.56
C LEU A 147 43.42 -21.59 5.97
N LEU A 148 42.67 -22.17 5.02
CA LEU A 148 41.58 -23.11 5.29
C LEU A 148 41.81 -24.53 4.73
N GLY A 149 42.87 -24.73 3.95
CA GLY A 149 43.20 -25.98 3.27
C GLY A 149 42.65 -26.09 1.84
N PRO A 150 43.09 -27.10 1.06
CA PRO A 150 42.77 -27.26 -0.36
C PRO A 150 41.31 -27.65 -0.65
N GLY A 151 40.58 -28.14 0.36
CA GLY A 151 39.16 -28.44 0.25
C GLY A 151 38.25 -27.23 0.54
N ALA A 152 38.81 -26.07 0.89
CA ALA A 152 38.04 -24.88 1.17
C ALA A 152 37.44 -24.32 -0.12
N PHE A 153 36.12 -24.15 -0.16
CA PHE A 153 35.37 -23.63 -1.31
C PHE A 153 35.73 -24.32 -2.64
N PRO A 154 35.43 -25.62 -2.81
CA PRO A 154 35.84 -26.39 -3.98
C PRO A 154 35.24 -25.86 -5.30
N ASN A 155 34.14 -25.11 -5.23
CA ASN A 155 33.46 -24.50 -6.37
C ASN A 155 33.71 -22.98 -6.49
N GLY A 156 34.76 -22.50 -5.83
CA GLY A 156 35.08 -21.07 -5.71
C GLY A 156 34.42 -20.42 -4.51
N VAL A 157 34.99 -19.28 -4.11
CA VAL A 157 34.53 -18.47 -2.98
C VAL A 157 33.28 -17.70 -3.43
N PRO A 158 32.13 -17.84 -2.73
CA PRO A 158 30.93 -17.07 -3.06
C PRO A 158 31.18 -15.58 -2.84
N VAL A 159 30.65 -14.75 -3.74
CA VAL A 159 30.78 -13.29 -3.67
C VAL A 159 29.73 -12.74 -2.73
N VAL A 160 30.12 -12.72 -1.45
CA VAL A 160 29.36 -12.18 -0.31
C VAL A 160 30.29 -11.28 0.48
N ARG A 161 29.79 -10.13 0.94
CA ARG A 161 30.58 -9.20 1.75
C ARG A 161 29.69 -8.35 2.63
N PHE A 162 30.13 -8.05 3.84
CA PHE A 162 29.43 -7.17 4.77
C PHE A 162 30.34 -5.98 5.13
N PHE A 163 29.77 -4.79 5.20
CA PHE A 163 30.44 -3.59 5.68
C PHE A 163 29.62 -2.97 6.82
N MET A 164 30.21 -2.87 8.01
CA MET A 164 29.59 -2.22 9.16
C MET A 164 29.73 -0.69 9.04
N TYR A 165 28.70 0.05 9.39
CA TYR A 165 28.81 1.50 9.51
C TYR A 165 29.51 1.90 10.81
N SER A 166 30.37 2.92 10.74
CA SER A 166 31.03 3.50 11.90
C SER A 166 30.11 4.37 12.75
N ASP A 167 29.22 5.10 12.09
CA ASP A 167 28.34 6.09 12.71
C ASP A 167 27.06 5.41 13.17
N SER A 168 26.77 5.50 14.47
CA SER A 168 25.47 5.14 15.04
C SER A 168 25.28 5.79 16.41
N SER A 169 24.02 5.98 16.78
CA SER A 169 23.58 6.71 17.96
C SER A 169 22.52 5.93 18.75
N GLY A 170 22.23 6.38 19.97
CA GLY A 170 21.19 5.77 20.82
C GLY A 170 21.37 4.27 21.04
N SER A 171 20.29 3.52 20.89
CA SER A 171 20.22 2.06 21.04
C SER A 171 20.90 1.31 19.90
N ASP A 172 20.87 1.89 18.69
CA ASP A 172 21.50 1.33 17.49
C ASP A 172 23.03 1.21 17.58
N LYS A 173 23.66 1.90 18.55
CA LYS A 173 25.09 1.71 18.84
C LYS A 173 25.45 0.29 19.28
N PHE A 174 24.50 -0.48 19.79
CA PHE A 174 24.72 -1.84 20.25
C PHE A 174 24.57 -2.90 19.15
N ALA A 175 23.99 -2.56 18.00
CA ALA A 175 23.91 -3.44 16.83
C ALA A 175 24.97 -3.06 15.77
N ALA A 176 25.43 -4.06 15.01
CA ALA A 176 26.36 -3.85 13.90
C ALA A 176 25.60 -3.41 12.63
N LYS A 177 24.96 -2.23 12.65
CA LYS A 177 24.30 -1.64 11.46
C LYS A 177 25.27 -1.59 10.28
N GLY A 178 24.78 -1.82 9.07
CA GLY A 178 25.65 -1.94 7.91
C GLY A 178 24.94 -2.30 6.62
N ILE A 179 25.74 -2.73 5.64
CA ILE A 179 25.33 -3.11 4.29
C ILE A 179 25.91 -4.48 3.93
N LEU A 180 25.02 -5.41 3.60
CA LEU A 180 25.33 -6.75 3.10
C LEU A 180 25.25 -6.74 1.57
N TYR A 181 26.33 -7.15 0.92
CA TYR A 181 26.41 -7.36 -0.52
C TYR A 181 26.41 -8.85 -0.87
N VAL A 182 25.59 -9.20 -1.85
CA VAL A 182 25.58 -10.51 -2.50
C VAL A 182 25.54 -10.33 -4.02
N ARG A 183 26.44 -11.03 -4.73
CA ARG A 183 26.40 -11.13 -6.19
C ARG A 183 25.62 -12.38 -6.61
N LEU A 184 24.45 -12.20 -7.21
CA LEU A 184 23.64 -13.30 -7.71
C LEU A 184 23.96 -13.58 -9.19
N LYS A 185 23.85 -14.85 -9.57
CA LYS A 185 23.98 -15.33 -10.95
C LYS A 185 22.73 -16.11 -11.37
N PRO A 186 21.60 -15.43 -11.65
CA PRO A 186 20.39 -16.11 -12.10
C PRO A 186 20.66 -16.92 -13.38
N PRO A 187 20.14 -18.16 -13.50
CA PRO A 187 20.36 -18.99 -14.68
C PRO A 187 19.87 -18.32 -15.97
N GLY A 188 20.77 -18.12 -16.94
CA GLY A 188 20.40 -17.56 -18.25
C GLY A 188 20.11 -16.06 -18.25
N ALA A 189 20.39 -15.34 -17.16
CA ALA A 189 20.34 -13.88 -17.09
C ALA A 189 21.72 -13.29 -16.73
N GLY A 190 21.84 -11.97 -16.84
CA GLY A 190 23.01 -11.24 -16.37
C GLY A 190 23.18 -11.29 -14.86
N ILE A 191 24.35 -10.87 -14.38
CA ILE A 191 24.64 -10.71 -12.96
C ILE A 191 23.64 -9.73 -12.31
N ARG A 192 23.32 -9.96 -11.03
CA ARG A 192 22.55 -9.03 -10.19
C ARG A 192 23.32 -8.74 -8.92
N HIS A 193 23.49 -7.47 -8.58
CA HIS A 193 24.14 -7.02 -7.35
C HIS A 193 23.05 -6.63 -6.35
N VAL A 194 22.91 -7.40 -5.28
CA VAL A 194 21.93 -7.12 -4.23
C VAL A 194 22.66 -6.62 -3.01
N PHE A 195 22.28 -5.43 -2.56
CA PHE A 195 22.75 -4.77 -1.36
C PHE A 195 21.57 -4.63 -0.40
N LEU A 196 21.64 -5.29 0.74
CA LEU A 196 20.66 -5.18 1.82
C LEU A 196 21.24 -4.31 2.93
N SER A 197 20.52 -3.32 3.43
CA SER A 197 20.99 -2.49 4.54
C SER A 197 19.90 -2.21 5.56
N HIS A 198 20.35 -1.86 6.76
CA HIS A 198 19.58 -1.27 7.83
C HIS A 198 20.40 -0.12 8.42
N THR A 199 19.93 1.11 8.26
CA THR A 199 20.56 2.35 8.75
C THR A 199 20.03 2.74 10.14
N GLN A 200 20.58 3.82 10.70
CA GLN A 200 20.22 4.39 12.00
C GLN A 200 18.74 4.79 12.07
N ALA A 201 18.02 4.25 13.05
CA ALA A 201 16.63 4.59 13.35
C ALA A 201 16.48 5.95 14.05
N ASP A 202 15.30 6.54 13.93
CA ASP A 202 14.80 7.61 14.78
C ASP A 202 13.99 6.99 15.94
N THR A 203 14.08 7.57 17.13
CA THR A 203 13.47 7.08 18.37
C THR A 203 12.25 7.90 18.76
N ASP A 204 12.41 9.23 18.82
CA ASP A 204 11.42 10.12 19.43
C ASP A 204 10.83 11.11 18.41
N ALA A 205 11.58 11.44 17.35
CA ALA A 205 11.12 12.36 16.33
C ALA A 205 11.74 12.09 14.95
N VAL A 206 10.98 12.40 13.89
CA VAL A 206 11.48 12.37 12.51
C VAL A 206 12.72 13.25 12.35
N GLU A 207 13.72 12.69 11.66
CA GLU A 207 15.00 13.32 11.32
C GLU A 207 15.95 13.59 12.50
N GLU A 208 15.68 13.07 13.71
CA GLU A 208 16.57 13.29 14.87
C GLU A 208 18.00 12.76 14.63
N ASN A 209 18.13 11.67 13.86
CA ASN A 209 19.42 11.04 13.54
C ASN A 209 19.83 11.21 12.06
N ALA A 210 19.30 12.23 11.37
CA ALA A 210 19.55 12.46 9.95
C ALA A 210 21.03 12.67 9.59
N GLU A 211 21.85 13.22 10.49
CA GLU A 211 23.28 13.40 10.23
C GLU A 211 24.02 12.06 10.11
N ASP A 212 23.71 11.12 11.01
CA ASP A 212 24.34 9.79 11.04
C ASP A 212 23.88 8.96 9.84
N ARG A 213 22.57 8.93 9.55
CA ARG A 213 22.05 8.32 8.31
C ARG A 213 22.69 8.92 7.07
N GLY A 214 22.87 10.24 7.01
CA GLY A 214 23.59 10.90 5.92
C GLY A 214 25.03 10.41 5.74
N LYS A 215 25.76 10.10 6.83
CA LYS A 215 27.10 9.49 6.76
C LYS A 215 27.03 8.03 6.28
N GLN A 216 26.11 7.25 6.83
CA GLN A 216 25.89 5.85 6.47
C GLN A 216 25.55 5.70 4.98
N ILE A 217 24.66 6.54 4.44
CA ILE A 217 24.29 6.53 3.02
C ILE A 217 25.48 6.86 2.11
N ARG A 218 26.36 7.79 2.50
CA ARG A 218 27.61 8.06 1.76
C ARG A 218 28.56 6.87 1.77
N VAL A 219 28.65 6.16 2.90
CA VAL A 219 29.45 4.93 3.03
C VAL A 219 28.85 3.81 2.15
N ALA A 220 27.53 3.62 2.20
CA ALA A 220 26.80 2.66 1.38
C ALA A 220 27.08 2.88 -0.12
N ALA A 221 26.96 4.13 -0.59
CA ALA A 221 27.24 4.48 -1.98
C ALA A 221 28.69 4.12 -2.41
N LYS A 222 29.68 4.46 -1.59
CA LYS A 222 31.09 4.10 -1.87
C LYS A 222 31.32 2.59 -1.86
N PHE A 223 30.67 1.88 -0.94
CA PHE A 223 30.75 0.42 -0.86
C PHE A 223 30.12 -0.26 -2.08
N ILE A 224 28.99 0.27 -2.57
CA ILE A 224 28.36 -0.16 -3.82
C ILE A 224 29.31 0.04 -5.00
N GLU A 225 29.86 1.24 -5.18
CA GLU A 225 30.83 1.52 -6.24
C GLU A 225 32.04 0.59 -6.17
N HIS A 226 32.59 0.38 -4.96
CA HIS A 226 33.74 -0.50 -4.75
C HIS A 226 33.43 -1.96 -5.10
N CYS A 227 32.23 -2.47 -4.77
CA CYS A 227 31.84 -3.84 -5.05
C CYS A 227 31.49 -4.09 -6.53
N VAL A 228 30.94 -3.08 -7.22
CA VAL A 228 30.58 -3.18 -8.65
C VAL A 228 31.81 -2.94 -9.55
N GLY A 229 32.75 -2.09 -9.11
CA GLY A 229 34.03 -1.88 -9.80
C GLY A 229 33.99 -0.89 -10.98
N GLU A 230 32.85 -0.26 -11.26
CA GLU A 230 32.68 0.78 -12.29
C GLU A 230 32.04 2.05 -11.69
N SER A 231 32.63 3.22 -11.96
CA SER A 231 32.00 4.53 -11.71
C SER A 231 31.95 5.33 -13.03
N PRO A 232 30.77 5.80 -13.48
CA PRO A 232 29.46 5.54 -12.89
C PRO A 232 29.05 4.06 -13.06
N LEU A 233 28.09 3.59 -12.24
CA LEU A 233 27.47 2.26 -12.31
C LEU A 233 26.76 2.08 -13.67
N ALA A 234 27.52 1.80 -14.72
CA ALA A 234 27.05 2.05 -16.08
C ALA A 234 26.28 0.87 -16.68
N ASN A 235 26.58 -0.39 -16.29
CA ASN A 235 26.13 -1.55 -17.07
C ASN A 235 25.66 -2.78 -16.26
N GLU A 236 25.83 -2.81 -14.93
CA GLU A 236 25.36 -3.92 -14.09
C GLU A 236 24.08 -3.56 -13.31
N GLU A 237 23.22 -4.56 -13.11
CA GLU A 237 21.96 -4.41 -12.41
C GLU A 237 22.20 -4.40 -10.89
N VAL A 238 22.01 -3.23 -10.27
CA VAL A 238 22.19 -2.99 -8.83
C VAL A 238 20.83 -2.82 -8.18
N PHE A 239 20.63 -3.50 -7.05
CA PHE A 239 19.48 -3.39 -6.16
C PHE A 239 19.98 -3.05 -4.77
N PHE A 240 19.57 -1.90 -4.25
CA PHE A 240 19.80 -1.48 -2.88
C PHE A 240 18.47 -1.46 -2.14
N VAL A 241 18.34 -2.33 -1.15
CA VAL A 241 17.05 -2.70 -0.55
C VAL A 241 17.14 -2.73 0.97
N GLY A 242 16.02 -2.55 1.64
CA GLY A 242 15.90 -2.66 3.08
C GLY A 242 15.30 -1.42 3.73
N ASP A 243 15.25 -1.48 5.05
CA ASP A 243 14.86 -0.37 5.92
C ASP A 243 15.97 0.68 5.99
N LEU A 244 15.69 1.87 5.46
CA LEU A 244 16.64 2.98 5.49
C LEU A 244 16.32 4.02 6.57
N ASN A 245 15.26 3.83 7.37
CA ASN A 245 14.86 4.77 8.42
C ASN A 245 14.81 6.25 7.96
N ILE A 246 14.60 6.49 6.66
CA ILE A 246 14.45 7.82 6.07
C ILE A 246 13.01 7.92 5.60
N VAL A 247 12.28 8.92 6.06
CA VAL A 247 10.87 9.11 5.66
C VAL A 247 10.78 9.42 4.17
N GLY A 248 10.13 8.53 3.43
CA GLY A 248 9.89 8.68 2.00
C GLY A 248 8.89 9.79 1.70
N ARG A 249 8.97 10.32 0.48
CA ARG A 249 8.09 11.41 0.02
C ARG A 249 6.60 10.96 -0.05
N GLY A 250 5.69 11.56 0.73
CA GLY A 250 4.23 11.27 0.63
C GLY A 250 3.24 12.13 1.47
N ALA A 251 2.10 12.48 0.84
CA ALA A 251 0.74 12.87 1.29
C ALA A 251 0.35 14.26 1.87
N LYS A 252 1.07 14.93 2.77
CA LYS A 252 0.72 16.30 3.20
C LYS A 252 1.89 17.03 3.85
N ASP A 253 2.21 18.20 3.30
CA ASP A 253 2.91 19.32 3.93
C ASP A 253 4.28 19.05 4.59
N GLY A 254 5.33 19.19 3.76
CA GLY A 254 6.72 19.26 4.21
C GLY A 254 7.59 18.30 3.42
N VAL A 255 8.52 18.86 2.64
CA VAL A 255 9.65 18.07 2.15
C VAL A 255 10.39 17.58 3.40
N ALA A 256 10.37 16.28 3.70
CA ALA A 256 11.32 15.70 4.66
C ALA A 256 12.71 16.12 4.17
N SER A 257 13.34 17.01 4.95
CA SER A 257 14.54 17.72 4.55
C SER A 257 15.68 16.74 4.28
N GLU A 258 15.67 15.62 4.99
CA GLU A 258 16.62 14.54 4.83
C GLU A 258 16.45 13.81 3.50
N TRP A 259 15.23 13.38 3.15
CA TRP A 259 14.98 12.63 1.91
C TRP A 259 15.44 13.45 0.70
N THR A 260 15.05 14.72 0.62
CA THR A 260 15.47 15.59 -0.49
C THR A 260 16.97 15.83 -0.49
N SER A 261 17.60 15.98 0.68
CA SER A 261 19.05 16.18 0.78
C SER A 261 19.88 14.97 0.32
N LEU A 262 19.30 13.77 0.38
CA LEU A 262 19.98 12.52 0.02
C LEU A 262 19.60 12.03 -1.38
N PHE A 263 18.30 11.95 -1.69
CA PHE A 263 17.77 11.33 -2.90
C PHE A 263 17.44 12.32 -4.03
N ASP A 264 17.31 13.62 -3.74
CA ASP A 264 16.92 14.65 -4.71
C ASP A 264 17.94 15.81 -4.77
N LYS A 265 19.19 15.52 -4.40
CA LYS A 265 20.30 16.48 -4.43
C LYS A 265 21.17 16.24 -5.66
N PRO A 266 21.11 17.09 -6.71
CA PRO A 266 21.93 16.93 -7.91
C PRO A 266 23.43 16.75 -7.59
N GLY A 267 24.08 15.80 -8.25
CA GLY A 267 25.47 15.43 -7.98
C GLY A 267 25.66 14.47 -6.80
N GLY A 268 24.57 14.04 -6.14
CA GLY A 268 24.57 13.05 -5.07
C GLY A 268 24.56 11.61 -5.62
N PRO A 269 25.18 10.63 -4.93
CA PRO A 269 25.18 9.25 -5.40
C PRO A 269 23.77 8.63 -5.41
N MET A 270 22.91 9.01 -4.45
CA MET A 270 21.53 8.53 -4.33
C MET A 270 20.51 9.31 -5.19
N SER A 271 20.97 10.26 -6.01
CA SER A 271 20.15 10.95 -7.02
C SER A 271 20.59 10.59 -8.44
N ASP A 272 21.89 10.64 -8.72
CA ASP A 272 22.41 10.58 -10.10
C ASP A 272 22.73 9.13 -10.53
N HIS A 273 22.98 8.24 -9.58
CA HIS A 273 23.46 6.88 -9.86
C HIS A 273 22.53 5.80 -9.32
N LEU A 274 21.85 6.07 -8.21
CA LEU A 274 20.88 5.20 -7.58
C LEU A 274 19.56 5.95 -7.48
N VAL A 275 18.44 5.27 -7.70
CA VAL A 275 17.12 5.91 -7.80
C VAL A 275 16.08 5.15 -6.99
N ASP A 276 15.34 5.88 -6.14
CA ASP A 276 14.13 5.39 -5.46
C ASP A 276 13.05 5.01 -6.49
N ARG A 277 12.77 3.71 -6.58
CA ARG A 277 11.82 3.18 -7.56
C ARG A 277 10.37 3.35 -7.16
N TRP A 278 10.07 3.54 -5.88
CA TRP A 278 8.71 3.89 -5.49
C TRP A 278 8.35 5.27 -6.02
N GLY A 279 9.18 6.26 -5.67
CA GLY A 279 8.99 7.66 -6.06
C GLY A 279 9.07 7.90 -7.57
N ARG A 280 9.81 7.07 -8.32
CA ARG A 280 9.89 7.19 -9.79
C ARG A 280 8.86 6.36 -10.54
N ASP A 281 8.71 5.08 -10.20
CA ASP A 281 8.01 4.12 -11.06
C ASP A 281 6.54 3.92 -10.65
N GLN A 282 6.21 4.08 -9.35
CA GLN A 282 4.83 3.96 -8.84
C GLN A 282 4.08 5.30 -8.78
N CYS A 283 4.77 6.42 -9.04
CA CYS A 283 4.22 7.77 -8.86
C CYS A 283 4.07 8.47 -10.22
N PRO A 284 2.94 8.32 -10.94
CA PRO A 284 2.77 8.79 -12.32
C PRO A 284 2.68 10.32 -12.52
N GLY A 285 2.86 11.13 -11.46
CA GLY A 285 3.15 12.56 -11.56
C GLY A 285 2.21 13.39 -12.44
N GLY A 286 0.91 13.11 -12.45
CA GLY A 286 -0.08 13.91 -13.18
C GLY A 286 -0.46 15.23 -12.48
N ASP A 287 -1.23 16.09 -13.19
CA ASP A 287 -1.69 17.42 -12.74
C ASP A 287 -2.43 17.44 -11.38
N THR A 288 -2.86 16.28 -10.87
CA THR A 288 -3.52 16.14 -9.57
C THR A 288 -2.55 16.04 -8.37
N GLY A 289 -1.24 15.85 -8.62
CA GLY A 289 -0.19 15.93 -7.59
C GLY A 289 -0.22 14.89 -6.46
N ARG A 290 -1.17 13.94 -6.47
CA ARG A 290 -1.25 12.87 -5.46
C ARG A 290 -0.60 11.60 -5.98
N THR A 291 0.31 11.06 -5.19
CA THR A 291 1.08 9.85 -5.44
C THR A 291 0.81 8.87 -4.31
N ASP A 292 0.80 7.56 -4.60
CA ASP A 292 0.76 6.55 -3.55
C ASP A 292 1.96 6.76 -2.59
N PRO A 293 1.74 7.07 -1.30
CA PRO A 293 2.81 7.37 -0.36
C PRO A 293 3.64 6.13 0.01
N GLY A 294 3.11 4.92 -0.20
CA GLY A 294 3.83 3.67 0.06
C GLY A 294 4.26 3.46 1.50
N PHE A 295 3.39 3.75 2.46
CA PHE A 295 3.71 3.55 3.88
C PHE A 295 4.08 2.10 4.15
N THR A 296 5.24 1.91 4.79
CA THR A 296 5.85 0.61 5.09
C THR A 296 6.15 0.42 6.57
N ALA A 297 5.87 1.42 7.43
CA ALA A 297 6.02 1.31 8.86
C ALA A 297 4.96 2.15 9.59
N ASP A 298 4.58 1.70 10.78
CA ASP A 298 3.82 2.46 11.76
C ASP A 298 4.74 2.69 12.99
N VAL A 299 4.99 3.93 13.39
CA VAL A 299 5.91 4.33 14.49
C VAL A 299 5.16 5.09 15.59
N VAL A 300 5.75 5.16 16.79
CA VAL A 300 5.11 5.76 17.99
C VAL A 300 5.02 7.30 17.95
N TYR A 301 5.84 7.97 17.13
CA TYR A 301 5.86 9.43 17.03
C TYR A 301 5.25 9.97 15.73
N PRO A 302 4.64 11.17 15.73
CA PRO A 302 4.11 11.78 14.51
C PRO A 302 5.18 12.11 13.45
N PRO A 303 4.88 11.93 12.15
CA PRO A 303 3.72 11.23 11.60
C PRO A 303 3.86 9.72 11.83
N VAL A 304 2.82 9.12 12.38
CA VAL A 304 2.81 7.70 12.77
C VAL A 304 3.05 6.76 11.59
N ARG A 305 2.51 7.06 10.41
CA ARG A 305 2.67 6.20 9.22
C ARG A 305 3.78 6.74 8.33
N GLN A 306 4.79 5.94 8.06
CA GLN A 306 5.99 6.36 7.33
C GLN A 306 6.37 5.36 6.25
N ARG A 307 7.01 5.84 5.18
CA ARG A 307 7.67 4.98 4.19
C ARG A 307 9.15 4.91 4.53
N LEU A 308 9.59 3.81 5.15
CA LEU A 308 10.96 3.63 5.64
C LEU A 308 11.73 2.54 4.87
N ASP A 309 11.01 1.55 4.33
CA ASP A 309 11.57 0.53 3.46
C ASP A 309 11.66 0.96 1.99
N TYR A 310 12.80 0.66 1.36
CA TYR A 310 13.09 1.08 -0.01
C TYR A 310 13.46 -0.08 -0.92
N LEU A 311 13.15 0.11 -2.20
CA LEU A 311 13.82 -0.58 -3.30
C LEU A 311 14.41 0.47 -4.24
N ILE A 312 15.74 0.53 -4.25
CA ILE A 312 16.54 1.45 -5.05
C ILE A 312 17.31 0.65 -6.11
N THR A 313 17.44 1.19 -7.32
CA THR A 313 18.28 0.55 -8.35
C THR A 313 19.25 1.54 -8.97
N SER A 314 20.20 1.04 -9.77
CA SER A 314 20.98 1.91 -10.65
C SER A 314 20.08 2.74 -11.57
N ALA A 315 20.47 4.00 -11.81
CA ALA A 315 19.75 4.94 -12.66
C ALA A 315 19.65 4.46 -14.11
N ASN A 316 20.71 3.79 -14.59
CA ASN A 316 20.84 3.23 -15.94
C ASN A 316 20.42 1.75 -16.03
N SER A 317 19.76 1.22 -15.00
CA SER A 317 19.25 -0.16 -15.00
C SER A 317 18.42 -0.43 -16.25
N GLN A 318 18.65 -1.57 -16.90
CA GLN A 318 17.88 -2.03 -18.05
C GLN A 318 16.58 -2.72 -17.62
N LEU A 319 16.39 -2.85 -16.30
CA LEU A 319 15.21 -3.40 -15.68
C LEU A 319 14.30 -2.27 -15.18
N ALA A 320 13.00 -2.51 -15.32
CA ALA A 320 11.94 -1.72 -14.74
C ALA A 320 11.40 -2.43 -13.49
N VAL A 321 11.10 -1.65 -12.45
CA VAL A 321 10.30 -2.13 -11.32
C VAL A 321 8.85 -1.98 -11.73
N GLN A 322 8.33 -3.04 -12.33
CA GLN A 322 7.04 -3.07 -12.98
C GLN A 322 5.88 -2.84 -12.02
N HIS A 323 6.04 -3.28 -10.78
CA HIS A 323 5.08 -3.04 -9.70
C HIS A 323 5.80 -3.12 -8.36
N LEU A 324 5.65 -2.12 -7.51
CA LEU A 324 6.17 -2.11 -6.16
C LEU A 324 5.00 -1.83 -5.23
N ARG A 325 4.77 -2.72 -4.26
CA ARG A 325 3.58 -2.69 -3.40
C ARG A 325 3.88 -3.23 -2.01
N VAL A 326 3.03 -2.87 -1.05
CA VAL A 326 2.93 -3.60 0.20
C VAL A 326 2.18 -4.92 -0.05
N ASP A 327 2.82 -6.07 0.21
CA ASP A 327 2.21 -7.37 -0.02
C ASP A 327 1.40 -7.84 1.19
N LYS A 328 0.14 -7.41 1.24
CA LYS A 328 -0.81 -7.79 2.29
C LYS A 328 -1.04 -9.29 2.43
N LYS A 329 -0.69 -10.12 1.43
CA LYS A 329 -0.80 -11.58 1.55
C LYS A 329 0.20 -12.16 2.55
N LEU A 330 1.21 -11.39 2.93
CA LEU A 330 2.20 -11.75 3.94
C LEU A 330 1.85 -11.19 5.34
N ALA A 331 0.67 -10.58 5.51
CA ALA A 331 0.09 -10.20 6.80
C ALA A 331 -0.09 -11.39 7.74
N ASP A 332 -0.42 -11.11 9.00
CA ASP A 332 -0.70 -12.18 9.97
C ASP A 332 -1.97 -12.97 9.56
N PRO A 333 -1.86 -14.27 9.25
CA PRO A 333 -3.00 -15.07 8.82
C PRO A 333 -4.03 -15.29 9.93
N GLN A 334 -3.66 -15.08 11.19
CA GLN A 334 -4.56 -15.22 12.34
C GLN A 334 -5.29 -13.92 12.68
N GLY A 335 -4.88 -12.80 12.08
CA GLY A 335 -5.47 -11.48 12.30
C GLY A 335 -5.25 -10.92 13.69
N MET A 336 -4.27 -11.45 14.45
CA MET A 336 -3.92 -10.95 15.78
C MET A 336 -3.04 -9.68 15.70
N LEU A 337 -2.25 -9.56 14.64
CA LEU A 337 -1.50 -8.35 14.28
C LEU A 337 -1.83 -7.91 12.85
N ARG A 338 -1.50 -6.67 12.47
CA ARG A 338 -1.63 -6.22 11.06
C ARG A 338 -0.66 -6.96 10.17
N TYR A 339 0.58 -6.94 10.62
CA TYR A 339 1.70 -7.65 10.06
C TYR A 339 2.45 -8.29 11.23
N LEU A 340 3.31 -9.24 10.93
CA LEU A 340 4.12 -9.92 11.94
C LEU A 340 5.34 -9.08 12.39
N SER A 341 5.30 -7.77 12.11
CA SER A 341 6.26 -6.73 12.45
C SER A 341 5.54 -5.37 12.55
N ASP A 342 6.19 -4.39 13.17
CA ASP A 342 5.92 -2.95 13.06
C ASP A 342 6.11 -2.37 11.63
N HIS A 343 6.82 -3.09 10.77
CA HIS A 343 6.95 -2.80 9.34
C HIS A 343 6.02 -3.66 8.47
N GLN A 344 5.91 -3.29 7.20
CA GLN A 344 5.06 -3.92 6.20
C GLN A 344 5.93 -4.51 5.07
N PRO A 345 5.60 -5.72 4.57
CA PRO A 345 6.40 -6.39 3.56
C PRO A 345 6.32 -5.70 2.20
N LEU A 346 7.45 -5.26 1.66
CA LEU A 346 7.56 -4.56 0.38
C LEU A 346 7.95 -5.55 -0.73
N LEU A 347 7.09 -5.74 -1.72
CA LEU A 347 7.32 -6.66 -2.83
C LEU A 347 7.46 -5.93 -4.17
N ALA A 348 8.55 -6.23 -4.88
CA ALA A 348 8.86 -5.69 -6.19
C ALA A 348 8.76 -6.75 -7.30
N ASP A 349 7.93 -6.50 -8.32
CA ASP A 349 7.95 -7.21 -9.60
C ASP A 349 8.94 -6.51 -10.54
N ILE A 350 10.01 -7.20 -10.98
CA ILE A 350 11.08 -6.63 -11.78
C ILE A 350 11.24 -7.41 -13.09
N HIS A 351 11.40 -6.69 -14.19
CA HIS A 351 11.68 -7.29 -15.50
C HIS A 351 12.39 -6.26 -16.39
N ARG A 352 12.83 -6.64 -17.61
CA ARG A 352 13.21 -5.68 -18.66
C ARG A 352 12.19 -4.57 -18.81
N SER A 353 12.70 -3.36 -19.00
CA SER A 353 11.90 -2.23 -19.45
C SER A 353 11.25 -2.53 -20.80
N THR A 354 9.92 -2.51 -20.83
CA THR A 354 9.09 -2.57 -22.04
C THR A 354 8.14 -1.38 -22.06
N PRO A 355 7.56 -1.01 -23.21
CA PRO A 355 6.55 0.05 -23.25
C PRO A 355 5.43 -0.23 -22.24
N HIS A 356 5.07 0.79 -21.44
CA HIS A 356 3.96 0.75 -20.50
C HIS A 356 4.07 -0.32 -19.40
N CYS A 357 5.29 -0.59 -18.92
CA CYS A 357 5.55 -1.64 -17.94
C CYS A 357 5.50 -1.18 -16.47
N THR A 358 5.31 0.11 -16.19
CA THR A 358 5.18 0.67 -14.83
C THR A 358 3.96 1.59 -14.76
N PRO A 359 3.38 1.86 -13.58
CA PRO A 359 2.34 2.89 -13.43
C PRO A 359 2.76 4.25 -14.01
N ALA A 360 4.01 4.68 -13.78
CA ALA A 360 4.53 5.95 -14.30
C ALA A 360 4.65 6.03 -15.82
N THR A 361 4.78 4.88 -16.50
CA THR A 361 4.90 4.80 -17.97
C THR A 361 3.66 4.23 -18.64
N ALA A 362 2.57 4.03 -17.89
CA ALA A 362 1.32 3.43 -18.34
C ALA A 362 0.81 4.07 -19.64
N LEU A 363 0.16 3.28 -20.48
CA LEU A 363 -0.51 3.81 -21.67
C LEU A 363 -1.68 4.67 -21.23
N VAL A 364 -1.56 5.99 -21.42
CA VAL A 364 -2.67 6.92 -21.18
C VAL A 364 -3.72 6.66 -22.25
N THR A 365 -4.91 6.24 -21.81
CA THR A 365 -6.01 5.93 -22.71
C THR A 365 -6.70 7.22 -23.16
N PRO A 366 -7.24 7.26 -24.40
CA PRO A 366 -8.08 8.37 -24.81
C PRO A 366 -9.36 8.41 -23.95
N ALA A 367 -10.03 9.56 -23.92
CA ALA A 367 -11.30 9.75 -23.20
C ALA A 367 -12.52 9.20 -23.96
N ASP A 368 -12.31 8.30 -24.91
CA ASP A 368 -13.34 7.67 -25.73
C ASP A 368 -14.23 6.74 -24.88
N VAL A 369 -15.47 6.52 -25.33
CA VAL A 369 -16.43 5.59 -24.70
C VAL A 369 -15.90 4.16 -24.77
N ASP A 370 -15.50 3.73 -25.96
CA ASP A 370 -14.88 2.42 -26.17
C ASP A 370 -13.39 2.59 -26.38
N PHE A 371 -12.60 1.80 -25.65
CA PHE A 371 -11.17 1.67 -25.85
C PHE A 371 -10.81 0.20 -26.02
N GLN A 372 -9.93 -0.06 -26.98
CA GLN A 372 -9.40 -1.40 -27.23
C GLN A 372 -7.90 -1.31 -27.47
N ASP A 373 -7.14 -2.19 -26.81
CA ASP A 373 -5.73 -2.44 -27.10
C ASP A 373 -5.46 -3.93 -27.19
N SER A 374 -4.61 -4.30 -28.14
CA SER A 374 -4.20 -5.68 -28.40
C SER A 374 -2.69 -5.77 -28.22
N ALA A 375 -2.24 -6.60 -27.29
CA ALA A 375 -0.83 -6.71 -26.95
C ALA A 375 -0.44 -8.15 -26.59
N SER A 376 0.86 -8.37 -26.44
CA SER A 376 1.41 -9.60 -25.90
C SER A 376 2.12 -9.37 -24.59
N LEU A 377 2.03 -10.36 -23.71
CA LEU A 377 2.85 -10.49 -22.53
C LEU A 377 3.88 -11.58 -22.77
N LEU A 378 5.14 -11.22 -22.56
CA LEU A 378 6.22 -12.17 -22.40
C LEU A 378 6.34 -12.58 -20.93
N GLN A 379 7.19 -13.57 -20.70
CA GLN A 379 7.45 -14.13 -19.39
C GLN A 379 7.70 -13.07 -18.32
N GLY A 380 6.83 -13.01 -17.31
CA GLY A 380 6.95 -12.10 -16.18
C GLY A 380 6.84 -10.60 -16.52
N THR A 381 6.37 -10.25 -17.72
CA THR A 381 6.03 -8.87 -18.07
C THR A 381 4.61 -8.52 -17.66
N VAL A 382 4.38 -7.23 -17.44
CA VAL A 382 3.05 -6.65 -17.23
C VAL A 382 2.86 -5.49 -18.20
N ARG A 383 1.59 -5.09 -18.37
CA ARG A 383 1.24 -3.87 -19.10
C ARG A 383 0.26 -3.04 -18.27
N TRP A 384 0.54 -1.75 -18.18
CA TRP A 384 -0.26 -0.78 -17.44
C TRP A 384 -0.98 0.17 -18.40
N TYR A 385 -2.23 0.45 -18.06
CA TYR A 385 -3.09 1.45 -18.70
C TYR A 385 -3.52 2.47 -17.65
N ARG A 386 -3.59 3.74 -18.03
CA ARG A 386 -4.04 4.84 -17.17
C ARG A 386 -5.27 5.50 -17.77
N PHE A 387 -6.31 5.63 -16.97
CA PHE A 387 -7.57 6.27 -17.32
C PHE A 387 -7.75 7.52 -16.46
N ASP A 388 -7.92 8.66 -17.14
CA ASP A 388 -8.04 9.97 -16.48
C ASP A 388 -9.49 10.47 -16.36
N THR A 389 -10.46 9.69 -16.86
CA THR A 389 -11.88 10.03 -16.75
C THR A 389 -12.57 9.11 -15.72
N PRO A 390 -13.19 9.65 -14.66
CA PRO A 390 -13.96 8.82 -13.73
C PRO A 390 -15.25 8.32 -14.40
N GLY A 391 -15.88 7.29 -13.84
CA GLY A 391 -17.16 6.80 -14.36
C GLY A 391 -17.44 5.34 -14.04
N THR A 392 -18.50 4.81 -14.67
CA THR A 392 -18.78 3.38 -14.67
C THR A 392 -18.14 2.74 -15.90
N TYR A 393 -17.40 1.65 -15.68
CA TYR A 393 -16.65 0.96 -16.73
C TYR A 393 -16.97 -0.53 -16.73
N ASP A 394 -17.28 -1.08 -17.90
CA ASP A 394 -17.22 -2.52 -18.15
C ASP A 394 -15.86 -2.86 -18.77
N ILE A 395 -15.12 -3.79 -18.14
CA ILE A 395 -13.76 -4.16 -18.53
C ILE A 395 -13.73 -5.64 -18.92
N ALA A 396 -13.45 -5.92 -20.20
CA ALA A 396 -13.27 -7.26 -20.71
C ALA A 396 -11.81 -7.52 -21.09
N LEU A 397 -11.31 -8.69 -20.70
CA LEU A 397 -10.00 -9.18 -21.10
C LEU A 397 -10.18 -10.52 -21.80
N ARG A 398 -9.82 -10.58 -23.09
CA ARG A 398 -9.75 -11.83 -23.86
C ARG A 398 -8.28 -12.19 -24.04
N HIS A 399 -7.94 -13.47 -23.95
CA HIS A 399 -6.55 -13.90 -24.14
C HIS A 399 -6.44 -15.23 -24.89
N ARG A 400 -5.27 -15.44 -25.50
CA ARG A 400 -4.84 -16.68 -26.16
C ARG A 400 -3.44 -17.03 -25.67
N GLY A 401 -3.28 -18.23 -25.12
CA GLY A 401 -2.03 -18.65 -24.48
C GLY A 401 -2.26 -18.93 -23.00
N LEU A 402 -1.31 -18.54 -22.16
CA LEU A 402 -1.41 -18.71 -20.70
C LEU A 402 -2.52 -17.86 -20.08
N ASP A 403 -2.97 -18.30 -18.91
CA ASP A 403 -3.94 -17.59 -18.09
C ASP A 403 -3.48 -16.16 -17.80
N THR A 404 -4.25 -15.21 -18.31
CA THR A 404 -3.98 -13.77 -18.19
C THR A 404 -5.09 -13.13 -17.37
N ALA A 405 -4.71 -12.22 -16.47
CA ALA A 405 -5.62 -11.53 -15.58
C ALA A 405 -5.40 -10.02 -15.67
N PHE A 406 -6.36 -9.27 -15.12
CA PHE A 406 -6.18 -7.86 -14.84
C PHE A 406 -6.56 -7.53 -13.39
N GLU A 407 -5.95 -6.47 -12.88
CA GLU A 407 -6.26 -5.83 -11.61
C GLU A 407 -6.46 -4.32 -11.87
N VAL A 408 -7.38 -3.69 -11.15
CA VAL A 408 -7.67 -2.26 -11.26
C VAL A 408 -7.17 -1.57 -9.99
N TYR A 409 -6.45 -0.45 -10.10
CA TYR A 409 -5.89 0.29 -8.96
C TYR A 409 -6.29 1.76 -9.03
N LEU A 410 -6.41 2.43 -7.88
CA LEU A 410 -6.51 3.90 -7.86
C LEU A 410 -5.11 4.51 -7.90
N GLY A 411 -4.97 5.71 -8.44
CA GLY A 411 -3.67 6.37 -8.59
C GLY A 411 -2.93 6.73 -7.30
N ASP A 412 -3.56 6.53 -6.14
CA ASP A 412 -3.02 6.77 -4.81
C ASP A 412 -2.93 5.50 -3.92
N ASP A 413 -3.18 4.32 -4.52
CA ASP A 413 -3.04 3.02 -3.86
C ASP A 413 -2.78 1.90 -4.88
N PHE A 414 -1.51 1.53 -5.05
CA PHE A 414 -1.06 0.40 -5.86
C PHE A 414 -0.90 -0.89 -5.04
N SER A 415 -1.23 -0.86 -3.75
CA SER A 415 -1.20 -2.05 -2.90
C SER A 415 -2.57 -2.76 -2.85
N ASN A 416 -3.67 -2.02 -3.06
CA ASN A 416 -5.04 -2.55 -3.00
C ASN A 416 -5.78 -2.44 -4.34
N PRO A 417 -6.03 -3.56 -5.03
CA PRO A 417 -6.86 -3.52 -6.23
C PRO A 417 -8.33 -3.25 -5.88
N GLN A 418 -9.02 -2.51 -6.74
CA GLN A 418 -10.44 -2.22 -6.67
C GLN A 418 -11.27 -3.47 -6.92
N VAL A 419 -12.36 -3.59 -6.18
CA VAL A 419 -13.33 -4.67 -6.33
C VAL A 419 -14.36 -4.35 -7.42
N SER A 420 -14.86 -5.38 -8.10
CA SER A 420 -15.89 -5.20 -9.11
C SER A 420 -17.22 -4.78 -8.50
N TYR A 421 -17.91 -3.87 -9.17
CA TYR A 421 -19.23 -3.41 -8.80
C TYR A 421 -20.24 -4.56 -8.83
N ARG A 422 -20.74 -4.94 -7.64
CA ARG A 422 -21.75 -6.00 -7.43
C ARG A 422 -21.42 -7.36 -8.08
N ASN A 423 -20.15 -7.61 -8.42
CA ASN A 423 -19.75 -8.77 -9.24
C ASN A 423 -20.55 -8.91 -10.55
N ILE A 424 -21.03 -7.79 -11.11
CA ILE A 424 -21.76 -7.79 -12.38
C ILE A 424 -20.76 -8.00 -13.52
N THR A 425 -21.09 -8.93 -14.41
CA THR A 425 -20.39 -9.14 -15.67
C THR A 425 -21.41 -9.11 -16.80
N THR A 426 -21.17 -8.26 -17.78
CA THR A 426 -21.99 -8.08 -18.99
C THR A 426 -21.26 -8.64 -20.21
N ASP A 427 -21.88 -8.51 -21.38
CA ASP A 427 -21.21 -8.81 -22.66
C ASP A 427 -19.98 -7.92 -22.91
N HIS A 428 -19.91 -6.75 -22.26
CA HIS A 428 -18.79 -5.80 -22.31
C HIS A 428 -17.71 -6.06 -21.25
N GLY A 429 -17.97 -6.94 -20.27
CA GLY A 429 -16.99 -7.36 -19.26
C GLY A 429 -17.45 -7.13 -17.82
N THR A 430 -16.49 -7.15 -16.89
CA THR A 430 -16.75 -6.95 -15.45
C THR A 430 -16.92 -5.47 -15.15
N ARG A 431 -17.97 -5.12 -14.41
CA ARG A 431 -18.33 -3.72 -14.10
C ARG A 431 -17.54 -3.16 -12.92
N PHE A 432 -17.13 -1.90 -13.03
CA PHE A 432 -16.49 -1.12 -11.98
C PHE A 432 -17.08 0.30 -11.92
N VAL A 433 -17.05 0.90 -10.74
CA VAL A 433 -17.39 2.32 -10.52
C VAL A 433 -16.12 2.97 -9.98
N LEU A 434 -15.52 3.87 -10.75
CA LEU A 434 -14.13 4.29 -10.55
C LEU A 434 -14.00 5.81 -10.52
N VAL A 435 -13.25 6.28 -9.54
CA VAL A 435 -12.68 7.65 -9.54
C VAL A 435 -11.41 7.68 -10.39
N ALA A 436 -11.00 8.86 -10.82
CA ALA A 436 -9.80 9.05 -11.63
C ALA A 436 -8.68 9.81 -10.88
N PRO A 437 -7.40 9.59 -11.25
CA PRO A 437 -6.95 8.58 -12.21
C PRO A 437 -7.04 7.17 -11.62
N PHE A 438 -7.34 6.19 -12.47
CA PHE A 438 -7.24 4.77 -12.15
C PHE A 438 -6.39 4.03 -13.18
N PHE A 439 -5.91 2.86 -12.81
CA PHE A 439 -4.96 2.07 -13.57
C PHE A 439 -5.47 0.65 -13.76
N ILE A 440 -5.24 0.09 -14.95
CA ILE A 440 -5.45 -1.34 -15.20
C ILE A 440 -4.08 -1.98 -15.41
N LYS A 441 -3.76 -2.97 -14.58
CA LYS A 441 -2.58 -3.83 -14.75
C LYS A 441 -3.01 -5.14 -15.39
N VAL A 442 -2.47 -5.46 -16.56
CA VAL A 442 -2.64 -6.76 -17.21
C VAL A 442 -1.37 -7.59 -17.02
N PHE A 443 -1.52 -8.84 -16.55
CA PHE A 443 -0.40 -9.71 -16.19
C PHE A 443 -0.76 -11.20 -16.38
N LEU A 444 0.27 -12.05 -16.43
CA LEU A 444 0.10 -13.51 -16.43
C LEU A 444 -0.07 -14.02 -15.00
N LYS A 445 -1.06 -14.88 -14.74
CA LYS A 445 -1.23 -15.51 -13.42
C LYS A 445 -0.03 -16.40 -13.08
N ASP A 446 0.40 -17.21 -14.05
CA ASP A 446 1.70 -17.87 -14.03
C ASP A 446 2.69 -17.04 -14.86
N ARG A 447 3.71 -16.50 -14.21
CA ARG A 447 4.70 -15.65 -14.88
C ARG A 447 5.56 -16.41 -15.90
N HIS A 448 5.52 -17.74 -15.93
CA HIS A 448 6.37 -18.59 -16.78
C HIS A 448 5.78 -18.92 -18.15
N GLY A 449 5.60 -17.90 -19.01
CA GLY A 449 5.37 -18.14 -20.44
C GLY A 449 4.91 -16.89 -21.17
N GLU A 450 4.03 -17.07 -22.15
CA GLU A 450 3.59 -15.99 -23.03
C GLU A 450 2.08 -16.03 -23.24
N SER A 451 1.50 -14.87 -23.49
CA SER A 451 0.10 -14.72 -23.85
C SER A 451 -0.09 -13.55 -24.79
N PHE A 452 -1.09 -13.65 -25.66
CA PHE A 452 -1.64 -12.51 -26.40
C PHE A 452 -2.98 -12.17 -25.78
N PHE A 453 -3.26 -10.88 -25.61
CA PHE A 453 -4.53 -10.43 -25.05
C PHE A 453 -5.11 -9.24 -25.81
N ASP A 454 -6.43 -9.13 -25.72
CA ASP A 454 -7.23 -8.00 -26.15
C ASP A 454 -7.94 -7.44 -24.92
N LEU A 455 -7.55 -6.22 -24.52
CA LEU A 455 -8.24 -5.45 -23.48
C LEU A 455 -9.30 -4.59 -24.16
N HIS A 456 -10.54 -4.71 -23.72
CA HIS A 456 -11.65 -3.85 -24.13
C HIS A 456 -12.25 -3.19 -22.90
N THR A 457 -12.41 -1.87 -22.95
CA THR A 457 -13.10 -1.13 -21.90
C THR A 457 -14.22 -0.31 -22.51
N HIS A 458 -15.39 -0.37 -21.90
CA HIS A 458 -16.55 0.44 -22.25
C HIS A 458 -16.86 1.37 -21.07
N ARG A 459 -16.68 2.67 -21.25
CA ARG A 459 -17.14 3.70 -20.30
C ARG A 459 -18.60 3.98 -20.59
N HIS A 460 -19.43 3.79 -19.58
CA HIS A 460 -20.85 4.09 -19.66
C HIS A 460 -21.11 5.56 -20.01
N ASP A 461 -21.99 5.82 -20.98
CA ASP A 461 -22.38 7.18 -21.35
C ASP A 461 -23.87 7.50 -21.07
N GLY A 462 -24.61 6.54 -20.53
CA GLY A 462 -25.97 6.71 -20.04
C GLY A 462 -27.02 6.62 -21.13
N ARG A 463 -26.76 5.91 -22.24
CA ARG A 463 -27.72 5.79 -23.36
C ARG A 463 -28.95 4.94 -23.07
N SER A 464 -28.85 4.06 -22.08
CA SER A 464 -29.93 3.18 -21.67
C SER A 464 -29.79 2.83 -20.19
N LEU A 465 -30.79 2.14 -19.63
CA LEU A 465 -30.70 1.64 -18.26
C LEU A 465 -29.51 0.69 -18.04
N HIS A 466 -29.18 -0.15 -19.03
CA HIS A 466 -28.03 -1.08 -18.94
C HIS A 466 -26.68 -0.37 -18.99
N ASP A 467 -26.67 0.78 -19.66
CA ASP A 467 -25.54 1.69 -19.83
C ASP A 467 -25.58 2.88 -18.84
N ALA A 468 -26.44 2.81 -17.82
CA ALA A 468 -26.58 3.91 -16.86
C ALA A 468 -25.27 4.21 -16.13
N ILE A 469 -24.98 5.50 -15.92
CA ILE A 469 -23.81 5.95 -15.18
C ILE A 469 -24.12 5.89 -13.68
N VAL A 470 -23.38 5.06 -12.94
CA VAL A 470 -23.51 5.00 -11.48
C VAL A 470 -22.84 6.21 -10.86
N LEU A 471 -23.60 7.00 -10.10
CA LEU A 471 -23.10 8.21 -9.43
C LEU A 471 -22.43 7.87 -8.11
N ILE A 472 -21.21 8.38 -7.91
CA ILE A 472 -20.50 8.28 -6.63
C ILE A 472 -20.92 9.48 -5.76
N PRO A 473 -21.48 9.28 -4.56
CA PRO A 473 -21.84 10.38 -3.67
C PRO A 473 -20.67 11.32 -3.37
N GLY A 474 -20.93 12.64 -3.40
CA GLY A 474 -19.94 13.69 -3.17
C GLY A 474 -18.95 13.89 -4.33
N LYS A 475 -19.16 13.23 -5.46
CA LYS A 475 -18.36 13.42 -6.69
C LYS A 475 -19.25 13.98 -7.79
N ALA A 476 -18.87 15.15 -8.30
CA ALA A 476 -19.52 15.75 -9.45
C ALA A 476 -19.06 15.08 -10.75
N HIS A 477 -20.02 14.77 -11.62
CA HIS A 477 -19.79 14.26 -12.97
C HIS A 477 -20.15 15.33 -13.99
N ARG A 478 -19.27 15.57 -14.95
CA ARG A 478 -19.52 16.49 -16.06
C ARG A 478 -19.95 15.70 -17.27
N GLU A 479 -21.16 15.97 -17.74
CA GLU A 479 -21.81 15.23 -18.80
C GLU A 479 -22.33 16.15 -19.88
N HIS A 480 -22.55 15.60 -21.07
CA HIS A 480 -23.14 16.37 -22.16
C HIS A 480 -23.93 15.51 -23.15
N PHE A 481 -24.98 16.08 -23.71
CA PHE A 481 -25.60 15.57 -24.93
C PHE A 481 -24.83 16.08 -26.15
N PRO A 482 -24.53 15.23 -27.14
CA PRO A 482 -23.90 15.68 -28.36
C PRO A 482 -24.88 16.46 -29.25
N ALA A 483 -24.35 17.17 -30.25
CA ALA A 483 -25.14 17.87 -31.27
C ALA A 483 -25.70 16.92 -32.35
N GLN A 484 -26.28 15.79 -31.91
CA GLN A 484 -26.94 14.76 -32.72
C GLN A 484 -27.91 13.98 -31.81
N PRO A 485 -28.84 13.16 -32.36
CA PRO A 485 -29.67 12.28 -31.55
C PRO A 485 -28.80 11.40 -30.64
N PHE A 486 -29.15 11.35 -29.35
CA PHE A 486 -28.37 10.64 -28.34
C PHE A 486 -28.89 9.21 -28.15
N ASN A 487 -30.20 9.05 -28.01
CA ASN A 487 -30.84 7.74 -27.92
C ASN A 487 -31.35 7.40 -29.33
N ILE A 488 -30.78 6.36 -29.94
CA ILE A 488 -31.25 5.83 -31.21
C ILE A 488 -31.91 4.49 -30.89
N ASP A 489 -33.15 4.31 -31.38
CA ASP A 489 -33.94 3.10 -31.22
C ASP A 489 -33.14 1.88 -31.71
N THR A 490 -32.67 1.08 -30.77
CA THR A 490 -31.90 -0.14 -30.97
C THR A 490 -32.47 -1.21 -30.04
N SER A 491 -32.24 -2.49 -30.32
CA SER A 491 -32.69 -3.60 -29.46
C SER A 491 -32.16 -3.57 -28.03
N ASN A 492 -31.26 -2.63 -27.70
CA ASN A 492 -30.64 -2.46 -26.39
C ASN A 492 -31.07 -1.14 -25.70
N ALA A 493 -31.88 -0.32 -26.37
CA ALA A 493 -32.45 0.93 -25.89
C ALA A 493 -33.98 0.82 -25.83
N ASP A 494 -34.46 -0.31 -25.32
CA ASP A 494 -35.85 -0.56 -25.02
C ASP A 494 -36.38 0.64 -24.17
N TRP A 495 -37.29 1.43 -24.75
CA TRP A 495 -38.17 2.44 -24.12
C TRP A 495 -37.71 3.91 -24.02
N ASP A 496 -36.65 4.37 -24.67
CA ASP A 496 -36.24 5.78 -24.56
C ASP A 496 -36.01 6.54 -25.88
N ASP A 497 -37.11 7.01 -26.48
CA ASP A 497 -37.09 8.00 -27.58
C ASP A 497 -36.94 9.46 -27.07
N SER A 498 -36.69 9.65 -25.77
CA SER A 498 -36.89 10.94 -25.11
C SER A 498 -35.66 11.84 -25.05
N GLU A 499 -34.54 11.44 -25.66
CA GLU A 499 -33.24 12.15 -25.59
C GLU A 499 -32.78 12.33 -24.12
N SER A 500 -32.70 11.22 -23.38
CA SER A 500 -32.32 11.19 -21.97
C SER A 500 -31.00 10.45 -21.71
N LYS A 501 -30.31 10.93 -20.68
CA LYS A 501 -29.17 10.24 -20.06
C LYS A 501 -29.62 9.56 -18.77
N TRP A 502 -29.24 8.30 -18.64
CA TRP A 502 -29.56 7.41 -17.52
C TRP A 502 -28.43 7.42 -16.50
N PHE A 503 -28.80 7.65 -15.25
CA PHE A 503 -27.90 7.58 -14.10
C PHE A 503 -28.50 6.66 -13.03
N LEU A 504 -27.62 6.08 -12.21
CA LEU A 504 -28.01 5.21 -11.10
C LEU A 504 -27.50 5.79 -9.78
N VAL A 505 -28.40 5.91 -8.81
CA VAL A 505 -28.08 6.23 -7.42
C VAL A 505 -28.52 5.07 -6.56
N GLU A 506 -27.64 4.60 -5.69
CA GLU A 506 -27.91 3.46 -4.83
C GLU A 506 -27.64 3.77 -3.38
N THR A 507 -28.33 3.07 -2.49
CA THR A 507 -28.04 3.08 -1.06
C THR A 507 -27.18 1.89 -0.66
N PRO A 508 -26.55 1.93 0.54
CA PRO A 508 -25.71 0.85 1.00
C PRO A 508 -26.42 -0.49 1.07
N ARG A 509 -25.66 -1.56 0.82
CA ARG A 509 -26.13 -2.95 0.97
C ARG A 509 -26.02 -3.47 2.40
N VAL A 510 -25.80 -2.55 3.34
CA VAL A 510 -25.71 -2.80 4.78
C VAL A 510 -26.84 -2.06 5.49
N PRO A 511 -27.40 -2.60 6.59
CA PRO A 511 -28.48 -1.96 7.31
C PRO A 511 -28.15 -0.54 7.73
N VAL A 512 -29.02 0.41 7.37
CA VAL A 512 -28.93 1.80 7.84
C VAL A 512 -29.83 2.00 9.07
N PRO A 513 -29.40 2.78 10.07
CA PRO A 513 -30.13 2.91 11.34
C PRO A 513 -31.48 3.62 11.20
N GLU A 514 -31.58 4.53 10.22
CA GLU A 514 -32.80 5.25 9.88
C GLU A 514 -32.75 5.68 8.40
N PRO A 515 -33.89 6.07 7.79
CA PRO A 515 -33.92 6.48 6.39
C PRO A 515 -32.95 7.62 6.07
N ILE A 516 -31.99 7.31 5.19
CA ILE A 516 -30.94 8.24 4.79
C ILE A 516 -31.51 9.30 3.86
N THR A 517 -30.86 10.46 3.85
CA THR A 517 -31.23 11.55 2.97
C THR A 517 -30.36 11.50 1.74
N LEU A 518 -30.98 11.27 0.59
CA LEU A 518 -30.32 11.39 -0.71
C LEU A 518 -30.73 12.70 -1.37
N SER A 519 -29.80 13.27 -2.13
CA SER A 519 -30.12 14.34 -3.06
C SER A 519 -29.29 14.23 -4.33
N VAL A 520 -29.87 14.61 -5.45
CA VAL A 520 -29.15 14.78 -6.70
C VAL A 520 -29.35 16.21 -7.16
N THR A 521 -28.24 16.83 -7.55
CA THR A 521 -28.20 18.20 -8.05
C THR A 521 -27.68 18.20 -9.47
N VAL A 522 -28.37 18.89 -10.38
CA VAL A 522 -27.94 19.15 -11.76
C VAL A 522 -27.73 20.64 -11.94
N ARG A 523 -26.59 21.03 -12.50
CA ARG A 523 -26.17 22.43 -12.75
C ARG A 523 -25.90 22.65 -14.23
N ASP A 524 -26.37 23.77 -14.77
CA ASP A 524 -25.95 24.21 -16.10
C ASP A 524 -24.46 24.60 -16.10
N GLN A 525 -23.79 24.43 -17.25
CA GLN A 525 -22.42 24.89 -17.49
C GLN A 525 -22.37 26.09 -18.45
N ALA A 526 -23.50 26.58 -18.97
CA ALA A 526 -23.55 27.77 -19.83
C ALA A 526 -23.45 29.08 -19.03
N GLU A 527 -22.57 30.00 -19.44
CA GLU A 527 -22.50 31.36 -18.89
C GLU A 527 -23.62 32.25 -19.47
N GLY A 528 -24.63 32.58 -18.67
CA GLY A 528 -25.69 33.53 -19.03
C GLY A 528 -26.97 33.36 -18.21
N PRO A 529 -27.95 34.28 -18.30
CA PRO A 529 -29.24 34.17 -17.59
C PRO A 529 -30.21 33.13 -18.20
N ASP A 530 -29.73 32.27 -19.09
CA ASP A 530 -30.55 31.26 -19.77
C ASP A 530 -30.56 29.94 -19.00
N ARG A 531 -31.74 29.32 -18.98
CA ARG A 531 -32.16 28.19 -18.13
C ARG A 531 -31.42 26.90 -18.46
N THR A 532 -31.24 26.02 -17.47
CA THR A 532 -30.79 24.63 -17.69
C THR A 532 -31.75 23.96 -18.70
N PRO A 533 -31.31 23.63 -19.94
CA PRO A 533 -32.22 23.16 -21.00
C PRO A 533 -32.57 21.68 -20.83
N VAL A 534 -32.60 21.20 -19.59
CA VAL A 534 -32.86 19.81 -19.22
C VAL A 534 -34.02 19.73 -18.23
N ASN A 535 -34.77 18.65 -18.34
CA ASN A 535 -35.62 18.16 -17.27
C ASN A 535 -34.88 17.07 -16.51
N PHE A 536 -35.16 16.98 -15.23
CA PHE A 536 -34.54 16.01 -14.33
C PHE A 536 -35.64 15.26 -13.58
N SER A 537 -35.63 13.93 -13.68
CA SER A 537 -36.63 13.05 -13.08
C SER A 537 -35.96 11.91 -12.31
N ILE A 538 -36.66 11.39 -11.30
CA ILE A 538 -36.21 10.23 -10.52
C ILE A 538 -37.30 9.16 -10.44
N GLY A 539 -36.92 7.89 -10.48
CA GLY A 539 -37.81 6.75 -10.24
C GLY A 539 -37.11 5.66 -9.43
N LYS A 540 -37.85 5.03 -8.52
CA LYS A 540 -37.35 3.86 -7.78
C LYS A 540 -37.26 2.66 -8.74
N TRP A 541 -36.13 1.97 -8.72
CA TRP A 541 -35.85 0.84 -9.59
C TRP A 541 -35.84 -0.47 -8.79
N ASP A 542 -36.50 -1.50 -9.32
CA ASP A 542 -36.60 -2.82 -8.70
C ASP A 542 -35.41 -3.74 -9.03
N GLY A 543 -34.47 -3.26 -9.86
CA GLY A 543 -33.31 -4.02 -10.30
C GLY A 543 -33.52 -4.82 -11.59
N ALA A 544 -34.73 -4.83 -12.16
CA ALA A 544 -35.05 -5.63 -13.35
C ALA A 544 -35.57 -4.81 -14.53
N ASN A 545 -36.56 -3.94 -14.32
CA ASN A 545 -37.21 -3.19 -15.41
C ASN A 545 -37.19 -1.69 -15.11
N PRO A 546 -37.21 -0.81 -16.14
CA PRO A 546 -37.36 0.62 -15.93
C PRO A 546 -38.53 0.94 -14.98
N PRO A 547 -38.43 1.98 -14.13
CA PRO A 547 -39.50 2.34 -13.21
C PRO A 547 -40.82 2.56 -13.96
N VAL A 548 -41.89 1.89 -13.53
CA VAL A 548 -43.23 2.02 -14.13
C VAL A 548 -43.82 3.43 -13.91
N SER A 549 -43.31 4.17 -12.93
CA SER A 549 -43.68 5.56 -12.64
C SER A 549 -42.49 6.34 -12.09
N LEU A 550 -42.36 7.60 -12.51
CA LEU A 550 -41.42 8.56 -11.95
C LEU A 550 -41.97 9.08 -10.61
N MET A 551 -41.11 9.22 -9.61
CA MET A 551 -41.42 9.72 -8.27
C MET A 551 -41.56 11.24 -8.27
N GLU A 552 -40.65 11.94 -8.93
CA GLU A 552 -40.61 13.41 -8.95
C GLU A 552 -39.87 13.91 -10.20
N GLN A 553 -40.16 15.15 -10.62
CA GLN A 553 -39.54 15.82 -11.77
C GLN A 553 -39.38 17.32 -11.49
N VAL A 554 -38.24 17.90 -11.91
CA VAL A 554 -37.93 19.34 -11.79
C VAL A 554 -37.27 19.85 -13.08
N GLY A 555 -37.49 21.12 -13.39
CA GLY A 555 -36.93 21.79 -14.57
C GLY A 555 -37.99 22.19 -15.61
N PRO A 556 -37.62 23.00 -16.61
CA PRO A 556 -36.29 23.61 -16.81
C PRO A 556 -36.11 24.97 -16.09
N ASP A 557 -37.09 25.45 -15.33
CA ASP A 557 -37.16 26.88 -14.92
C ASP A 557 -36.28 27.29 -13.71
N LYS A 558 -35.40 26.41 -13.23
CA LYS A 558 -34.56 26.65 -12.04
C LYS A 558 -33.15 26.12 -12.27
N ASP A 559 -32.13 26.83 -11.78
CA ASP A 559 -30.75 26.35 -11.70
C ASP A 559 -30.17 26.73 -10.32
N PRO A 560 -29.57 25.80 -9.55
CA PRO A 560 -29.50 24.36 -9.82
C PRO A 560 -30.85 23.64 -9.70
N LEU A 561 -31.00 22.53 -10.42
CA LEU A 561 -32.11 21.59 -10.24
C LEU A 561 -31.73 20.60 -9.12
N THR A 562 -32.52 20.53 -8.04
CA THR A 562 -32.26 19.61 -6.93
C THR A 562 -33.51 18.81 -6.58
N LEU A 563 -33.36 17.49 -6.48
CA LEU A 563 -34.33 16.58 -5.89
C LEU A 563 -33.73 15.97 -4.63
N LYS A 564 -34.56 15.82 -3.60
CA LYS A 564 -34.16 15.30 -2.29
C LYS A 564 -35.24 14.36 -1.77
N TRP A 565 -34.84 13.15 -1.40
CA TRP A 565 -35.76 12.12 -0.93
C TRP A 565 -35.15 11.32 0.23
N LYS A 566 -35.99 10.52 0.87
CA LYS A 566 -35.60 9.56 1.89
C LYS A 566 -35.51 8.17 1.28
N ALA A 567 -34.49 7.41 1.66
CA ALA A 567 -34.27 6.06 1.18
C ALA A 567 -33.85 5.13 2.32
N GLY A 568 -34.22 3.85 2.19
CA GLY A 568 -33.74 2.77 3.06
C GLY A 568 -32.37 2.24 2.63
N ASP A 569 -31.99 1.09 3.17
CA ASP A 569 -30.87 0.29 2.69
C ASP A 569 -31.24 -0.51 1.45
N ASN A 570 -30.23 -0.85 0.64
CA ASN A 570 -30.33 -1.69 -0.55
C ASN A 570 -31.45 -1.26 -1.55
N GLU A 571 -31.62 0.05 -1.72
CA GLU A 571 -32.55 0.64 -2.66
C GLU A 571 -31.80 1.21 -3.87
N HIS A 572 -32.45 1.19 -5.03
CA HIS A 572 -31.91 1.70 -6.29
C HIS A 572 -32.84 2.76 -6.88
N PHE A 573 -32.25 3.81 -7.41
CA PHE A 573 -32.97 4.91 -8.02
C PHE A 573 -32.35 5.23 -9.38
N VAL A 574 -33.20 5.23 -10.40
CA VAL A 574 -32.83 5.74 -11.71
C VAL A 574 -33.06 7.24 -11.73
N VAL A 575 -32.05 7.95 -12.19
CA VAL A 575 -32.11 9.37 -12.47
C VAL A 575 -32.05 9.57 -13.98
N LEU A 576 -33.04 10.29 -14.51
CA LEU A 576 -33.12 10.66 -15.91
C LEU A 576 -32.89 12.15 -16.04
N VAL A 577 -31.87 12.52 -16.82
CA VAL A 577 -31.69 13.89 -17.29
C VAL A 577 -32.12 13.89 -18.75
N GLN A 578 -33.13 14.66 -19.09
CA GLN A 578 -33.71 14.73 -20.43
C GLN A 578 -33.40 16.09 -21.04
N ARG A 579 -32.82 16.15 -22.24
CA ARG A 579 -32.67 17.46 -22.92
C ARG A 579 -33.96 17.89 -23.60
N LEU A 580 -34.27 19.18 -23.48
CA LEU A 580 -35.45 19.80 -24.09
C LEU A 580 -35.12 20.52 -25.40
N SER A 581 -33.84 20.75 -25.67
CA SER A 581 -33.37 21.35 -26.91
C SER A 581 -33.35 20.33 -28.06
N PRO A 582 -33.50 20.80 -29.32
CA PRO A 582 -33.33 19.95 -30.51
C PRO A 582 -31.94 19.30 -30.59
N PRO A 583 -31.79 18.17 -31.33
CA PRO A 583 -30.55 17.38 -31.46
C PRO A 583 -29.48 17.99 -32.36
N ASN A 584 -29.34 19.31 -32.35
CA ASN A 584 -28.37 20.04 -33.16
C ASN A 584 -27.46 20.96 -32.35
N SER A 585 -27.58 20.94 -31.01
CA SER A 585 -26.74 21.69 -30.09
C SER A 585 -26.21 20.78 -28.99
N VAL A 586 -24.97 21.01 -28.56
CA VAL A 586 -24.42 20.39 -27.35
C VAL A 586 -25.12 20.97 -26.14
N VAL A 587 -25.52 20.12 -25.19
CA VAL A 587 -26.05 20.52 -23.88
C VAL A 587 -25.15 19.91 -22.82
N SER A 588 -24.41 20.75 -22.09
CA SER A 588 -23.50 20.32 -21.03
C SER A 588 -24.09 20.62 -19.66
N PHE A 589 -23.90 19.71 -18.71
CA PHE A 589 -24.34 19.87 -17.34
C PHE A 589 -23.39 19.16 -16.38
N GLU A 590 -23.43 19.57 -15.12
CA GLU A 590 -22.78 18.85 -14.03
C GLU A 590 -23.86 18.19 -13.17
N ILE A 591 -23.66 16.93 -12.79
CA ILE A 591 -24.56 16.16 -11.92
C ILE A 591 -23.80 15.62 -10.71
N GLU A 592 -24.39 15.76 -9.54
CA GLU A 592 -23.77 15.32 -8.28
C GLU A 592 -24.82 14.65 -7.39
N ALA A 593 -24.56 13.41 -6.97
CA ALA A 593 -25.30 12.74 -5.92
C ALA A 593 -24.70 13.07 -4.55
N ASN A 594 -25.53 13.23 -3.52
CA ASN A 594 -25.13 13.54 -2.16
C ASN A 594 -25.91 12.69 -1.17
N THR A 595 -25.26 12.31 -0.07
CA THR A 595 -25.87 11.55 1.02
C THR A 595 -25.40 12.11 2.37
N THR A 596 -26.24 11.97 3.39
CA THR A 596 -25.86 12.27 4.79
C THR A 596 -25.09 11.13 5.46
N LEU A 597 -24.84 10.04 4.74
CA LEU A 597 -24.26 8.82 5.29
C LEU A 597 -22.74 8.83 5.30
N SER A 598 -22.17 8.43 6.44
CA SER A 598 -20.77 8.04 6.58
C SER A 598 -20.69 6.56 6.99
N LEU A 599 -19.56 5.92 6.69
CA LEU A 599 -19.29 4.54 7.04
C LEU A 599 -18.06 4.49 7.93
N LEU A 600 -18.13 3.76 9.04
CA LEU A 600 -16.97 3.31 9.80
C LEU A 600 -16.53 1.95 9.24
N LEU A 601 -15.26 1.83 8.88
CA LEU A 601 -14.69 0.61 8.29
C LEU A 601 -13.87 -0.16 9.33
N ALA A 602 -14.39 -1.29 9.77
CA ALA A 602 -13.79 -2.25 10.71
C ALA A 602 -13.40 -3.55 9.98
N THR A 603 -12.86 -3.43 8.76
CA THR A 603 -12.72 -4.55 7.82
C THR A 603 -11.62 -5.56 8.18
N GLU A 604 -10.58 -5.09 8.86
CA GLU A 604 -9.44 -5.84 9.37
C GLU A 604 -9.17 -5.39 10.81
N ALA A 605 -8.59 -6.24 11.67
CA ALA A 605 -8.32 -5.95 13.09
C ALA A 605 -7.55 -4.64 13.35
N VAL A 606 -6.94 -4.12 12.29
CA VAL A 606 -5.82 -3.18 12.25
C VAL A 606 -6.12 -1.93 11.44
N ASP A 607 -7.33 -1.84 10.88
CA ASP A 607 -7.88 -0.58 10.39
C ASP A 607 -8.42 0.28 11.54
N MET A 608 -8.54 -0.30 12.74
CA MET A 608 -8.96 0.37 13.96
C MET A 608 -8.13 -0.08 15.18
N SER A 609 -7.55 0.86 15.90
CA SER A 609 -6.78 0.60 17.12
C SER A 609 -6.96 1.71 18.15
N LEU A 610 -6.76 1.37 19.42
CA LEU A 610 -6.57 2.30 20.50
C LEU A 610 -5.08 2.28 20.88
N THR A 611 -4.47 3.44 21.01
CA THR A 611 -3.08 3.59 21.47
C THR A 611 -3.05 4.41 22.73
N CYS A 612 -2.43 3.91 23.79
CA CYS A 612 -2.07 4.73 24.95
C CYS A 612 -0.88 5.63 24.55
N GLN A 613 -1.04 6.94 24.66
CA GLN A 613 0.03 7.92 24.38
C GLN A 613 0.70 8.40 25.67
N GLU A 614 -0.04 8.39 26.78
CA GLU A 614 0.39 8.75 28.12
C GLU A 614 -0.56 8.00 29.08
N GLU A 615 -0.01 7.16 29.95
CA GLU A 615 -0.75 6.39 30.95
C GLU A 615 -1.35 7.30 32.05
N THR A 616 -2.44 6.85 32.68
CA THR A 616 -3.16 7.57 33.76
C THR A 616 -2.46 7.43 35.13
N SER A 617 -1.46 6.56 35.25
CA SER A 617 -0.64 6.55 36.45
C SER A 617 0.77 6.00 36.22
N GLY A 618 1.79 6.68 36.76
CA GLY A 618 3.18 6.21 36.69
C GLY A 618 3.51 4.91 37.47
N TRP A 619 2.50 4.10 37.84
CA TRP A 619 2.62 2.86 38.60
C TRP A 619 1.54 1.82 38.27
N GLY A 620 1.68 1.11 37.15
CA GLY A 620 0.78 0.02 36.77
C GLY A 620 0.61 -0.01 35.27
N ALA A 621 -0.18 -0.95 34.76
CA ALA A 621 -0.75 -0.84 33.42
C ALA A 621 -2.22 -0.48 33.60
N ASP A 622 -2.74 0.39 32.74
CA ASP A 622 -4.12 0.88 32.82
C ASP A 622 -5.10 -0.25 32.43
N ASP A 623 -6.05 -0.53 33.33
CA ASP A 623 -7.11 -1.50 33.08
C ASP A 623 -8.20 -0.88 32.19
N ILE A 624 -7.95 -0.82 30.88
CA ILE A 624 -8.83 -0.10 29.96
C ILE A 624 -9.96 -0.96 29.41
N ALA A 625 -11.19 -0.46 29.48
CA ALA A 625 -12.32 -0.90 28.68
C ALA A 625 -12.73 0.16 27.64
N MET A 626 -13.44 -0.26 26.59
CA MET A 626 -13.86 0.63 25.52
C MET A 626 -15.27 0.32 25.03
N GLU A 627 -16.09 1.36 24.89
CA GLU A 627 -17.38 1.30 24.18
C GLU A 627 -17.33 2.10 22.88
N ILE A 628 -17.89 1.54 21.81
CA ILE A 628 -18.10 2.24 20.54
C ILE A 628 -19.59 2.31 20.24
N ARG A 629 -20.11 3.54 20.03
CA ARG A 629 -21.52 3.81 19.75
C ARG A 629 -21.68 4.57 18.44
N ALA A 630 -22.30 3.97 17.44
CA ALA A 630 -22.72 4.66 16.22
C ALA A 630 -24.13 5.22 16.40
N ASP A 631 -24.29 6.53 16.25
CA ASP A 631 -25.60 7.20 16.35
C ASP A 631 -26.35 6.93 17.68
N GLY A 632 -25.60 6.65 18.75
CA GLY A 632 -26.10 6.31 20.08
C GLY A 632 -26.39 4.81 20.30
N VAL A 633 -26.28 3.99 19.26
CA VAL A 633 -26.42 2.53 19.34
C VAL A 633 -25.05 1.91 19.64
N LEU A 634 -24.96 1.11 20.70
CA LEU A 634 -23.76 0.35 21.03
C LEU A 634 -23.45 -0.68 19.94
N ILE A 635 -22.31 -0.55 19.29
CA ILE A 635 -21.85 -1.45 18.23
C ILE A 635 -20.70 -2.34 18.68
N ALA A 636 -19.91 -1.91 19.68
CA ALA A 636 -18.89 -2.71 20.32
C ALA A 636 -18.79 -2.34 21.81
N ASP A 637 -18.68 -3.36 22.64
CA ASP A 637 -18.43 -3.29 24.08
C ASP A 637 -17.24 -4.21 24.36
N ILE A 638 -16.10 -3.60 24.69
CA ILE A 638 -14.80 -4.26 24.69
C ILE A 638 -14.24 -4.11 26.10
N PRO A 639 -14.41 -5.12 26.97
CA PRO A 639 -13.90 -5.06 28.33
C PRO A 639 -12.38 -5.16 28.37
N ASN A 640 -11.75 -4.75 29.47
CA ASN A 640 -10.30 -4.89 29.70
C ASN A 640 -9.81 -6.31 29.41
N SER A 641 -10.52 -7.34 29.88
CA SER A 641 -10.18 -8.75 29.60
C SER A 641 -10.08 -9.15 28.12
N VAL A 642 -10.54 -8.29 27.20
CA VAL A 642 -10.49 -8.49 25.74
C VAL A 642 -9.52 -7.55 25.05
N ILE A 643 -9.48 -6.26 25.41
CA ILE A 643 -8.58 -5.27 24.78
C ILE A 643 -7.15 -5.33 25.38
N GLY A 644 -7.05 -5.74 26.65
CA GLY A 644 -5.80 -5.86 27.40
C GLY A 644 -5.48 -4.61 28.22
N ASP A 645 -4.42 -4.74 29.03
CA ASP A 645 -3.89 -3.67 29.86
C ASP A 645 -2.97 -2.77 29.01
N PHE A 646 -2.94 -1.47 29.31
CA PHE A 646 -2.17 -0.49 28.54
C PHE A 646 -1.04 0.11 29.38
N GLU A 647 0.19 0.00 28.88
CA GLU A 647 1.32 0.85 29.30
C GLU A 647 1.48 1.99 28.27
N ASP A 648 2.34 2.96 28.54
CA ASP A 648 2.77 3.95 27.54
C ASP A 648 3.12 3.29 26.19
N ASP A 649 2.62 3.88 25.10
CA ASP A 649 2.73 3.41 23.71
C ASP A 649 2.05 2.06 23.40
N ALA A 650 1.34 1.44 24.35
CA ALA A 650 0.63 0.20 24.10
C ALA A 650 -0.49 0.38 23.07
N VAL A 651 -0.64 -0.61 22.19
CA VAL A 651 -1.64 -0.61 21.12
C VAL A 651 -2.60 -1.79 21.27
N GLY A 652 -3.88 -1.47 21.49
CA GLY A 652 -4.98 -2.41 21.45
C GLY A 652 -5.66 -2.39 20.08
N HIS A 653 -5.64 -3.51 19.37
CA HIS A 653 -6.39 -3.68 18.12
C HIS A 653 -7.86 -3.96 18.42
N VAL A 654 -8.76 -3.18 17.81
CA VAL A 654 -10.19 -3.17 18.17
C VAL A 654 -11.12 -3.37 16.99
N GLY A 655 -10.59 -3.35 15.75
CA GLY A 655 -11.39 -3.52 14.54
C GLY A 655 -12.08 -4.89 14.46
N ASP A 656 -11.43 -5.96 14.93
CA ASP A 656 -11.97 -7.32 14.96
C ASP A 656 -13.01 -7.53 16.07
N LYS A 657 -13.08 -6.59 17.03
CA LYS A 657 -14.07 -6.60 18.12
C LYS A 657 -15.38 -5.92 17.73
N VAL A 658 -15.40 -5.17 16.62
CA VAL A 658 -16.64 -4.66 16.02
C VAL A 658 -17.29 -5.78 15.20
N PRO A 659 -18.49 -6.27 15.55
CA PRO A 659 -19.10 -7.42 14.88
C PRO A 659 -19.38 -7.19 13.39
N THR A 660 -19.62 -5.93 13.00
CA THR A 660 -19.88 -5.53 11.63
C THR A 660 -18.68 -4.80 11.04
N LYS A 661 -18.13 -5.35 9.95
CA LYS A 661 -16.99 -4.75 9.23
C LYS A 661 -17.28 -3.36 8.63
N ILE A 662 -18.53 -3.04 8.40
CA ILE A 662 -18.97 -1.74 7.90
C ILE A 662 -20.14 -1.30 8.76
N THR A 663 -20.00 -0.18 9.45
CA THR A 663 -21.05 0.40 10.27
C THR A 663 -21.49 1.76 9.68
N PRO A 664 -22.70 1.83 9.11
CA PRO A 664 -23.30 3.09 8.65
C PRO A 664 -23.68 4.00 9.82
N TYR A 665 -23.41 5.30 9.71
CA TYR A 665 -23.82 6.30 10.69
C TYR A 665 -24.13 7.66 10.04
N LEU A 666 -24.98 8.45 10.71
CA LEU A 666 -25.55 9.70 10.20
C LEU A 666 -25.24 10.93 11.06
N ARG A 667 -24.84 10.73 12.32
CA ARG A 667 -24.54 11.81 13.28
C ARG A 667 -23.08 11.75 13.72
N GLY A 668 -22.60 10.58 14.10
CA GLY A 668 -21.21 10.36 14.53
C GLY A 668 -21.01 9.00 15.18
N VAL A 669 -19.75 8.66 15.44
CA VAL A 669 -19.39 7.49 16.26
C VAL A 669 -18.72 7.99 17.53
N GLU A 670 -19.38 7.78 18.67
CA GLU A 670 -18.82 8.06 19.98
C GLU A 670 -17.92 6.89 20.40
N VAL A 671 -16.71 7.22 20.85
CA VAL A 671 -15.77 6.26 21.44
C VAL A 671 -15.58 6.67 22.89
N THR A 672 -15.88 5.76 23.80
CA THR A 672 -15.69 5.93 25.23
C THR A 672 -14.57 5.02 25.68
N VAL A 673 -13.55 5.58 26.31
CA VAL A 673 -12.45 4.84 26.95
C VAL A 673 -12.68 4.94 28.46
N ILE A 674 -12.65 3.81 29.14
CA ILE A 674 -12.98 3.65 30.55
C ILE A 674 -11.78 3.02 31.22
N GLU A 675 -11.25 3.67 32.25
CA GLU A 675 -10.27 3.10 33.17
C GLU A 675 -11.02 2.38 34.30
N GLU A 676 -10.67 1.11 34.59
CA GLU A 676 -11.40 0.22 35.50
C GLU A 676 -10.71 -0.01 36.85
N ASP A 677 -9.52 0.55 37.10
CA ASP A 677 -8.69 0.23 38.27
C ASP A 677 -9.02 1.05 39.53
N ASP A 678 -9.59 2.26 39.39
CA ASP A 678 -10.22 3.00 40.49
C ASP A 678 -11.68 3.46 40.20
N ILE A 679 -12.29 4.26 41.10
CA ILE A 679 -13.75 4.50 41.12
C ILE A 679 -14.07 6.00 41.12
N ASP A 680 -13.14 6.81 40.60
CA ASP A 680 -13.32 8.24 40.52
C ASP A 680 -14.18 8.62 39.29
N SER A 681 -14.36 9.92 39.06
CA SER A 681 -15.36 10.41 38.07
C SER A 681 -14.73 10.88 36.76
N ASN A 682 -13.40 10.81 36.70
CA ASN A 682 -12.47 11.25 35.64
C ASN A 682 -12.00 10.07 34.77
N ASP A 683 -12.30 8.84 35.17
CA ASP A 683 -11.90 7.55 34.57
C ASP A 683 -12.60 7.25 33.24
N ILE A 684 -13.32 8.23 32.68
CA ILE A 684 -14.09 8.07 31.45
C ILE A 684 -13.80 9.21 30.47
N GLY A 685 -12.97 8.89 29.48
CA GLY A 685 -12.74 9.73 28.31
C GLY A 685 -13.77 9.49 27.21
N ARG A 686 -14.18 10.55 26.50
CA ARG A 686 -15.07 10.44 25.34
C ARG A 686 -14.59 11.29 24.18
N GLY A 687 -14.60 10.69 23.00
CA GLY A 687 -14.38 11.37 21.73
C GLY A 687 -15.45 11.04 20.71
N THR A 688 -15.55 11.82 19.65
CA THR A 688 -16.48 11.55 18.54
C THR A 688 -15.75 11.54 17.21
N VAL A 689 -15.81 10.41 16.51
CA VAL A 689 -15.46 10.34 15.09
C VAL A 689 -16.54 11.07 14.29
N PRO A 690 -16.18 12.10 13.52
CA PRO A 690 -17.13 12.95 12.81
C PRO A 690 -17.69 12.25 11.57
N LEU A 691 -18.69 12.89 10.95
CA LEU A 691 -19.04 12.58 9.56
C LEU A 691 -17.88 12.91 8.64
N VAL A 692 -17.72 12.15 7.55
CA VAL A 692 -16.65 12.35 6.56
C VAL A 692 -16.62 13.79 6.03
N ALA A 693 -17.79 14.34 5.72
CA ALA A 693 -17.93 15.72 5.23
C ALA A 693 -17.47 16.79 6.23
N ASN A 694 -17.42 16.47 7.53
CA ASN A 694 -17.07 17.37 8.62
C ASN A 694 -15.71 17.03 9.25
N ALA A 695 -14.99 16.02 8.74
CA ALA A 695 -13.78 15.51 9.37
C ALA A 695 -12.65 16.57 9.41
N ALA A 696 -12.56 17.41 8.38
CA ALA A 696 -11.62 18.52 8.36
C ALA A 696 -12.03 19.60 9.38
N GLY A 697 -11.31 19.68 10.49
CA GLY A 697 -11.56 20.66 11.55
C GLY A 697 -12.51 20.19 12.65
N ALA A 698 -12.86 18.91 12.67
CA ALA A 698 -13.58 18.32 13.80
C ALA A 698 -12.71 18.36 15.08
N PRO A 699 -13.24 18.83 16.22
CA PRO A 699 -12.51 18.85 17.48
C PRO A 699 -12.03 17.44 17.87
N GLY A 700 -10.75 17.32 18.27
CA GLY A 700 -10.16 16.05 18.71
C GLY A 700 -9.87 15.04 17.60
N PHE A 701 -10.31 15.26 16.36
CA PHE A 701 -10.09 14.34 15.24
C PHE A 701 -9.09 14.90 14.23
N THR A 702 -8.04 14.14 13.95
CA THR A 702 -7.00 14.48 12.99
C THR A 702 -7.10 13.57 11.77
N VAL A 703 -7.27 14.16 10.59
CA VAL A 703 -7.22 13.42 9.32
C VAL A 703 -5.75 13.14 8.96
N LEU A 704 -5.39 11.85 8.94
CA LEU A 704 -4.04 11.37 8.64
C LEU A 704 -3.84 11.17 7.13
N LYS A 705 -4.84 10.59 6.44
CA LYS A 705 -4.81 10.34 4.99
C LYS A 705 -6.17 10.60 4.37
N THR A 706 -6.18 11.11 3.14
CA THR A 706 -7.38 11.24 2.30
C THR A 706 -7.16 10.53 0.97
N GLY A 707 -7.91 9.46 0.72
CA GLY A 707 -7.93 8.73 -0.55
C GLY A 707 -8.66 9.49 -1.67
N LEU A 708 -8.42 9.10 -2.92
CA LEU A 708 -9.10 9.63 -4.11
C LEU A 708 -10.60 9.33 -4.10
N ASP A 709 -11.00 8.18 -3.56
CA ASP A 709 -12.38 7.75 -3.35
C ASP A 709 -13.10 8.54 -2.23
N GLY A 710 -12.36 9.33 -1.45
CA GLY A 710 -12.88 10.09 -0.31
C GLY A 710 -12.76 9.35 1.02
N THR A 711 -12.23 8.13 1.05
CA THR A 711 -11.91 7.42 2.29
C THR A 711 -10.88 8.20 3.10
N LEU A 712 -11.09 8.30 4.41
CA LEU A 712 -10.23 8.98 5.35
C LEU A 712 -9.65 7.98 6.36
N GLU A 713 -8.34 8.03 6.55
CA GLU A 713 -7.71 7.48 7.75
C GLU A 713 -7.57 8.64 8.76
N GLY A 714 -7.96 8.42 10.01
CA GLY A 714 -7.91 9.46 11.04
C GLY A 714 -7.60 8.92 12.44
N SER A 715 -7.26 9.85 13.33
CA SER A 715 -7.00 9.59 14.74
C SER A 715 -7.85 10.52 15.60
N LEU A 716 -8.55 9.94 16.57
CA LEU A 716 -9.36 10.63 17.56
C LEU A 716 -8.60 10.63 18.90
N SER A 717 -8.26 11.81 19.40
CA SER A 717 -7.65 11.97 20.73
C SER A 717 -8.74 11.95 21.81
N ILE A 718 -8.51 11.17 22.87
CA ILE A 718 -9.41 10.94 23.98
C ILE A 718 -8.58 11.06 25.27
N ASP A 719 -8.83 12.11 26.04
CA ASP A 719 -8.21 12.27 27.36
C ASP A 719 -9.05 11.49 28.40
N VAL A 720 -8.40 10.69 29.26
CA VAL A 720 -8.97 9.89 30.36
C VAL A 720 -8.16 10.23 31.60
N ASP A 721 -8.76 10.77 32.65
CA ASP A 721 -8.04 11.43 33.76
C ASP A 721 -6.83 12.31 33.34
N ASP A 722 -5.61 11.92 33.69
CA ASP A 722 -4.32 12.51 33.29
C ASP A 722 -3.64 11.75 32.14
N GLY A 723 -4.19 10.60 31.74
CA GLY A 723 -3.77 9.84 30.57
C GLY A 723 -4.40 10.32 29.26
N ARG A 724 -3.79 9.89 28.15
CA ARG A 724 -4.20 10.26 26.79
C ARG A 724 -4.17 9.06 25.87
N TYR A 725 -5.27 8.87 25.16
CA TYR A 725 -5.47 7.80 24.21
C TYR A 725 -5.74 8.32 22.80
N ALA A 726 -5.28 7.58 21.80
CA ALA A 726 -5.52 7.84 20.39
C ALA A 726 -6.25 6.67 19.74
N PHE A 727 -7.49 6.90 19.32
CA PHE A 727 -8.28 5.94 18.56
C PHE A 727 -8.10 6.17 17.06
N TYR A 728 -7.38 5.27 16.42
CA TYR A 728 -7.17 5.27 14.97
C TYR A 728 -8.33 4.54 14.29
N CYS A 729 -8.85 5.09 13.20
CA CYS A 729 -9.92 4.47 12.45
C CYS A 729 -9.93 4.89 10.97
N LYS A 730 -10.73 4.16 10.18
CA LYS A 730 -11.08 4.50 8.81
C LYS A 730 -12.55 4.86 8.69
N ILE A 731 -12.82 6.01 8.08
CA ILE A 731 -14.18 6.43 7.72
C ILE A 731 -14.26 6.72 6.23
N ALA A 732 -15.38 6.38 5.60
CA ALA A 732 -15.57 6.54 4.16
C ALA A 732 -16.95 7.11 3.84
N PRO A 733 -17.09 7.90 2.76
CA PRO A 733 -18.39 8.16 2.18
C PRO A 733 -18.96 6.83 1.64
N TRP A 734 -20.28 6.77 1.44
CA TRP A 734 -20.85 5.65 0.70
C TRP A 734 -20.30 5.61 -0.72
N HIS A 735 -19.74 4.46 -1.12
CA HIS A 735 -19.27 4.21 -2.47
C HIS A 735 -20.03 3.02 -3.07
N PRO A 736 -20.66 3.14 -4.25
CA PRO A 736 -21.47 2.07 -4.85
C PRO A 736 -20.70 0.77 -5.15
N GLY A 737 -19.38 0.87 -5.33
CA GLY A 737 -18.50 -0.29 -5.51
C GLY A 737 -18.22 -1.11 -4.24
N ALA A 738 -18.54 -0.57 -3.05
CA ALA A 738 -18.23 -1.18 -1.76
C ALA A 738 -19.19 -2.31 -1.36
#